data_AF-A0A3M1HDK3-F1
#
_entry.id   AF-A0A3M1HDK3-F1
#
_cell.length_a   1.000
_cell.length_b   1.000
_cell.length_c   1.000
_cell.angle_alpha   90.00
_cell.angle_beta   90.00
_cell.angle_gamma   90.00
#
_symmetry.space_group_name_H-M   'P 1'
#
loop_
_entity.id
_entity.type
_entity.pdbx_description
1 polymer ?
#
loop_
_entity_poly.entity_id
_entity_poly.type
_entity_poly.pdbx_seq_one_letter_code
_entity_poly.pdbx_strand_id
1 'polypeptide(L)'
;MSNNPHRRKRAFLDELVQYLIPPSLIVLLTVTLWDLFYGFGRFETFIDIFDLYVIIIFSIDLWYRYKEVQNLHEWVHRNYLDIIATIPYNFLFAGIAWMPLLQGVKGLRFLRFARLTRLLRFAGRLPRFLRLRGSIKKSSRIRKKQPHEKHFKGVLSFKVILLITINSIMGTGIYFLIAAGAKHAGPASLLSWAILSIISLYIAACFSELVSMFPKAGGVYEYAKQAYGRFWSFLIGWSTAIAGAVTIAMLILGALQYIAPQHPQLYIFAASLFILLFSAVAYRGMKTSVVVLILFALITLLSVLSLIIPGLFSLRLENFTPFFVFPSFTILLTIFFIAETFFGWESAVFLAAETKNPRKVMPRALIIGTLVIAVLSLSLAVVGMGLIEWSVFGQSNAPLSDIAHVLFGDVGKVIFTLLVFISILGAVASWIVTAPRLLMALAEDKLFFVQFAKIHPVYKSPYVSIIFEFFILILLVIIGSGSYETLLHMLIPLIIFIYSSVLLAVLVLRFKRPDIPRTFRVPFGKIGPLLTILFMFGLLVGFVLYTHSAWEILKISLSLILFGIPAYFFIELFYTKKYTILRRRAMFKLQHALHKTIKPLRLYAQMVRMVGGVKGTVIDFNTPHAGMTRFLKRKKMNVSKIIVLNLVKEEVEELRKEGFEGVEIHKIRSYTLPSVRADAFFSVNDLGQVKDVEHFVKQVSRVLKKRGVFCFAVRNSLVNVHPNAILLGDKKAILRIFKENSLDAKYLRKKKGLGEVLFIYGVKR
;
A
#
# COMPACT_ATOMS: atom_id res chain seq x y z
N MET A 1 -30.64 36.50 12.36
CA MET A 1 -31.69 36.64 11.34
C MET A 1 -31.06 36.78 9.96
N SER A 2 -31.47 35.98 8.97
CA SER A 2 -31.60 36.31 7.52
C SER A 2 -32.09 35.03 6.79
N ASN A 3 -33.38 34.99 6.46
CA ASN A 3 -34.08 33.86 5.83
C ASN A 3 -33.83 33.85 4.31
N ASN A 4 -32.59 33.62 3.86
CA ASN A 4 -32.27 33.62 2.43
C ASN A 4 -32.35 32.18 1.86
N PRO A 5 -33.32 31.85 0.98
CA PRO A 5 -33.51 30.50 0.43
C PRO A 5 -32.29 30.01 -0.39
N HIS A 6 -31.49 30.92 -0.94
CA HIS A 6 -30.22 30.58 -1.61
C HIS A 6 -29.14 30.05 -0.65
N ARG A 7 -29.19 30.41 0.65
CA ARG A 7 -28.29 29.87 1.68
C ARG A 7 -28.66 28.43 2.06
N ARG A 8 -29.94 28.06 2.05
CA ARG A 8 -30.42 26.70 2.32
C ARG A 8 -30.07 25.73 1.18
N LYS A 9 -30.30 26.11 -0.09
CA LYS A 9 -29.88 25.32 -1.26
C LYS A 9 -28.35 25.14 -1.33
N ARG A 10 -27.56 26.18 -0.98
CA ARG A 10 -26.09 26.07 -0.85
C ARG A 10 -25.65 25.13 0.27
N ALA A 11 -26.28 25.20 1.44
CA ALA A 11 -25.93 24.33 2.57
C ALA A 11 -26.21 22.85 2.28
N PHE A 12 -27.27 22.56 1.53
CA PHE A 12 -27.63 21.21 1.08
C PHE A 12 -26.63 20.63 0.07
N LEU A 13 -26.18 21.42 -0.91
CA LEU A 13 -25.11 21.02 -1.85
C LEU A 13 -23.77 20.79 -1.14
N ASP A 14 -23.42 21.66 -0.18
CA ASP A 14 -22.24 21.49 0.69
C ASP A 14 -22.34 20.23 1.58
N GLU A 15 -23.56 19.85 1.98
CA GLU A 15 -23.84 18.61 2.73
C GLU A 15 -23.65 17.37 1.85
N LEU A 16 -24.24 17.35 0.66
CA LEU A 16 -24.20 16.20 -0.24
C LEU A 16 -22.76 15.83 -0.64
N VAL A 17 -21.93 16.85 -0.91
CA VAL A 17 -20.51 16.67 -1.26
C VAL A 17 -19.67 16.17 -0.08
N GLN A 18 -20.00 16.56 1.16
CA GLN A 18 -19.27 16.11 2.36
C GLN A 18 -19.57 14.66 2.76
N TYR A 19 -20.78 14.17 2.46
CA TYR A 19 -21.19 12.78 2.73
C TYR A 19 -20.61 11.77 1.74
N LEU A 20 -20.38 12.19 0.49
CA LEU A 20 -19.93 11.30 -0.57
C LEU A 20 -18.44 10.93 -0.47
N ILE A 21 -17.56 11.77 0.09
CA ILE A 21 -16.09 11.58 0.02
C ILE A 21 -15.58 10.24 0.61
N PRO A 22 -16.06 9.74 1.77
CA PRO A 22 -15.57 8.47 2.33
C PRO A 22 -16.16 7.20 1.68
N PRO A 23 -17.49 7.09 1.45
CA PRO A 23 -18.07 5.95 0.74
C PRO A 23 -17.70 5.94 -0.75
N SER A 24 -17.52 7.10 -1.38
CA SER A 24 -17.22 7.18 -2.81
C SER A 24 -15.94 6.48 -3.15
N LEU A 25 -14.94 6.41 -2.25
CA LEU A 25 -13.65 5.77 -2.55
C LEU A 25 -13.70 4.25 -2.50
N ILE A 26 -14.54 3.69 -1.62
CA ILE A 26 -14.83 2.26 -1.57
C ILE A 26 -15.68 1.90 -2.79
N VAL A 27 -16.73 2.68 -3.08
CA VAL A 27 -17.52 2.50 -4.30
C VAL A 27 -16.65 2.67 -5.54
N LEU A 28 -15.71 3.62 -5.57
CA LEU A 28 -14.78 3.85 -6.68
C LEU A 28 -13.86 2.64 -6.84
N LEU A 29 -13.21 2.17 -5.77
CA LEU A 29 -12.34 1.00 -5.83
C LEU A 29 -13.11 -0.25 -6.26
N THR A 30 -14.30 -0.48 -5.70
CA THR A 30 -15.13 -1.64 -6.02
C THR A 30 -15.68 -1.56 -7.45
N VAL A 31 -16.13 -0.39 -7.91
CA VAL A 31 -16.62 -0.19 -9.29
C VAL A 31 -15.47 -0.22 -10.29
N THR A 32 -14.29 0.32 -9.98
CA THR A 32 -13.10 0.18 -10.83
C THR A 32 -12.68 -1.29 -10.92
N LEU A 33 -12.65 -2.03 -9.81
CA LEU A 33 -12.37 -3.46 -9.83
C LEU A 33 -13.48 -4.29 -10.49
N TRP A 34 -14.73 -3.82 -10.49
CA TRP A 34 -15.83 -4.50 -11.17
C TRP A 34 -15.80 -4.25 -12.69
N ASP A 35 -15.64 -3.00 -13.10
CA ASP A 35 -15.60 -2.60 -14.51
C ASP A 35 -14.36 -3.16 -15.23
N LEU A 36 -13.22 -3.20 -14.54
CA LEU A 36 -11.95 -3.74 -15.07
C LEU A 36 -12.01 -5.24 -15.39
N PHE A 37 -12.92 -5.98 -14.76
CA PHE A 37 -13.03 -7.44 -14.93
C PHE A 37 -14.33 -7.89 -15.61
N TYR A 38 -15.40 -7.09 -15.56
CA TYR A 38 -16.69 -7.40 -16.18
C TYR A 38 -17.06 -6.53 -17.38
N GLY A 39 -16.21 -5.54 -17.72
CA GLY A 39 -16.21 -4.85 -19.01
C GLY A 39 -17.50 -4.11 -19.37
N PHE A 40 -17.80 -2.98 -18.72
CA PHE A 40 -18.63 -1.97 -19.37
C PHE A 40 -17.69 -1.10 -20.21
N GLY A 41 -17.72 -1.26 -21.54
CA GLY A 41 -16.86 -0.55 -22.49
C GLY A 41 -17.03 0.99 -22.57
N ARG A 42 -17.09 1.71 -21.44
CA ARG A 42 -17.16 3.16 -21.34
C ARG A 42 -16.26 3.71 -20.22
N PHE A 43 -14.97 3.41 -20.32
CA PHE A 43 -13.89 4.05 -19.56
C PHE A 43 -13.89 5.58 -19.69
N GLU A 44 -14.44 6.13 -20.78
CA GLU A 44 -14.60 7.58 -20.99
C GLU A 44 -15.50 8.24 -19.93
N THR A 45 -16.64 7.62 -19.60
CA THR A 45 -17.53 8.09 -18.53
C THR A 45 -16.85 8.08 -17.15
N PHE A 46 -15.86 7.22 -16.92
CA PHE A 46 -15.13 7.14 -15.66
C PHE A 46 -14.06 8.24 -15.53
N ILE A 47 -13.37 8.59 -16.62
CA ILE A 47 -12.51 9.80 -16.67
C ILE A 47 -13.35 11.04 -16.38
N ASP A 48 -14.57 11.12 -16.92
CA ASP A 48 -15.48 12.24 -16.70
C ASP A 48 -15.95 12.34 -15.23
N ILE A 49 -16.21 11.21 -14.56
CA ILE A 49 -16.56 11.18 -13.12
C ILE A 49 -15.34 11.52 -12.24
N PHE A 50 -14.15 11.06 -12.60
CA PHE A 50 -12.90 11.44 -11.92
C PHE A 50 -12.58 12.92 -12.11
N ASP A 51 -12.74 13.46 -13.32
CA ASP A 51 -12.60 14.88 -13.61
C ASP A 51 -13.65 15.70 -12.85
N LEU A 52 -14.89 15.23 -12.75
CA LEU A 52 -15.92 15.85 -11.92
C LEU A 52 -15.53 15.86 -10.43
N TYR A 53 -14.97 14.77 -9.91
CA TYR A 53 -14.48 14.66 -8.54
C TYR A 53 -13.29 15.61 -8.28
N VAL A 54 -12.34 15.67 -9.21
CA VAL A 54 -11.20 16.61 -9.17
C VAL A 54 -11.71 18.06 -9.24
N ILE A 55 -12.66 18.37 -10.13
CA ILE A 55 -13.30 19.67 -10.26
C ILE A 55 -14.00 20.05 -8.95
N ILE A 56 -14.73 19.14 -8.30
CA ILE A 56 -15.41 19.42 -7.03
C ILE A 56 -14.39 19.72 -5.92
N ILE A 57 -13.36 18.89 -5.76
CA ILE A 57 -12.33 19.11 -4.73
C ILE A 57 -11.54 20.39 -4.98
N PHE A 58 -11.16 20.66 -6.22
CA PHE A 58 -10.42 21.86 -6.57
C PHE A 58 -11.29 23.11 -6.48
N SER A 59 -12.57 23.06 -6.88
CA SER A 59 -13.51 24.18 -6.72
C SER A 59 -13.72 24.53 -5.25
N ILE A 60 -13.74 23.52 -4.37
CA ILE A 60 -13.78 23.73 -2.92
C ILE A 60 -12.48 24.41 -2.44
N ASP A 61 -11.29 23.93 -2.83
CA ASP A 61 -10.03 24.58 -2.43
C ASP A 61 -9.90 26.02 -2.98
N LEU A 62 -10.33 26.24 -4.21
CA LEU A 62 -10.32 27.56 -4.87
C LEU A 62 -11.28 28.54 -4.17
N TRP A 63 -12.47 28.08 -3.80
CA TRP A 63 -13.47 28.88 -3.07
C TRP A 63 -13.00 29.27 -1.67
N TYR A 64 -12.30 28.37 -0.96
CA TYR A 64 -11.71 28.70 0.34
C TYR A 64 -10.58 29.72 0.23
N ARG A 65 -9.74 29.63 -0.81
CA ARG A 65 -8.67 30.62 -1.05
C ARG A 65 -9.22 31.98 -1.47
N TYR A 66 -10.28 32.01 -2.28
CA TYR A 66 -11.01 33.22 -2.66
C TYR A 66 -11.50 34.00 -1.42
N LYS A 67 -11.95 33.30 -0.37
CA LYS A 67 -12.42 33.93 0.87
C LYS A 67 -11.33 34.53 1.75
N GLU A 68 -10.06 34.21 1.54
CA GLU A 68 -8.94 34.65 2.39
C GLU A 68 -8.17 35.86 1.82
N VAL A 69 -8.49 36.33 0.61
CA VAL A 69 -7.68 37.35 -0.08
C VAL A 69 -8.43 38.67 -0.20
N GLN A 70 -7.82 39.75 0.29
CA GLN A 70 -8.41 41.09 0.30
C GLN A 70 -8.38 41.79 -1.08
N ASN A 71 -7.50 41.39 -1.99
CA ASN A 71 -7.33 42.03 -3.30
C ASN A 71 -7.51 41.03 -4.46
N LEU A 72 -8.70 41.00 -5.05
CA LEU A 72 -9.11 40.00 -6.03
C LEU A 72 -8.29 40.08 -7.34
N HIS A 73 -7.99 41.29 -7.79
CA HIS A 73 -7.34 41.51 -9.08
C HIS A 73 -5.90 40.98 -9.11
N GLU A 74 -5.11 41.25 -8.07
CA GLU A 74 -3.74 40.74 -7.92
C GLU A 74 -3.72 39.21 -7.72
N TRP A 75 -4.73 38.68 -7.04
CA TRP A 75 -4.87 37.24 -6.83
C TRP A 75 -5.20 36.49 -8.11
N VAL A 76 -6.16 36.99 -8.89
CA VAL A 76 -6.47 36.45 -10.22
C VAL A 76 -5.24 36.52 -11.11
N HIS A 77 -4.52 37.64 -11.13
CA HIS A 77 -3.31 37.80 -11.94
C HIS A 77 -2.17 36.85 -11.52
N ARG A 78 -2.05 36.50 -10.22
CA ARG A 78 -1.05 35.53 -9.71
C ARG A 78 -1.48 34.07 -9.83
N ASN A 79 -2.78 33.78 -9.99
CA ASN A 79 -3.35 32.43 -9.97
C ASN A 79 -4.22 32.13 -11.21
N TYR A 80 -4.12 32.90 -12.30
CA TYR A 80 -5.00 32.76 -13.46
C TYR A 80 -4.90 31.37 -14.12
N LEU A 81 -3.70 30.79 -14.19
CA LEU A 81 -3.49 29.42 -14.67
C LEU A 81 -4.22 28.37 -13.83
N ASP A 82 -4.42 28.67 -12.55
CA ASP A 82 -5.06 27.79 -11.60
C ASP A 82 -6.58 27.87 -11.63
N ILE A 83 -7.08 29.06 -11.97
CA ILE A 83 -8.49 29.33 -12.26
C ILE A 83 -8.87 28.67 -13.60
N ILE A 84 -8.01 28.81 -14.62
CA ILE A 84 -8.17 28.15 -15.93
C ILE A 84 -8.16 26.62 -15.78
N ALA A 85 -7.33 26.07 -14.89
CA ALA A 85 -7.28 24.63 -14.61
C ALA A 85 -8.54 24.07 -13.91
N THR A 86 -9.42 24.93 -13.37
CA THR A 86 -10.69 24.57 -12.72
C THR A 86 -11.93 24.71 -13.60
N ILE A 87 -11.81 25.33 -14.78
CA ILE A 87 -12.94 25.47 -15.70
C ILE A 87 -13.22 24.09 -16.35
N PRO A 88 -14.45 23.54 -16.24
CA PRO A 88 -14.80 22.27 -16.85
C PRO A 88 -14.54 22.28 -18.36
N TYR A 89 -14.03 21.16 -18.89
CA TYR A 89 -13.73 20.95 -20.32
C TYR A 89 -14.82 21.48 -21.27
N ASN A 90 -16.10 21.27 -20.92
CA ASN A 90 -17.25 21.68 -21.72
C ASN A 90 -17.49 23.20 -21.78
N PHE A 91 -17.10 23.97 -20.76
CA PHE A 91 -17.41 25.40 -20.67
C PHE A 91 -16.41 26.30 -21.41
N LEU A 92 -15.13 25.92 -21.41
CA LEU A 92 -14.07 26.68 -22.08
C LEU A 92 -14.13 26.55 -23.60
N PHE A 93 -14.68 25.44 -24.10
CA PHE A 93 -14.73 25.13 -25.53
C PHE A 93 -16.13 25.02 -26.12
N ALA A 94 -17.23 25.10 -25.34
CA ALA A 94 -18.54 25.41 -25.93
C ALA A 94 -18.50 26.76 -26.66
N GLY A 95 -17.80 27.76 -26.12
CA GLY A 95 -17.59 29.04 -26.82
C GLY A 95 -16.71 28.94 -28.08
N ILE A 96 -15.84 27.94 -28.17
CA ILE A 96 -14.90 27.75 -29.31
C ILE A 96 -15.50 26.81 -30.37
N ALA A 97 -16.33 25.85 -29.96
CA ALA A 97 -17.12 24.98 -30.85
C ALA A 97 -18.25 25.73 -31.57
N TRP A 98 -18.70 26.86 -31.02
CA TRP A 98 -19.72 27.75 -31.59
C TRP A 98 -19.15 28.91 -32.41
N MET A 99 -17.82 29.04 -32.56
CA MET A 99 -17.24 30.03 -33.47
C MET A 99 -17.41 29.57 -34.94
N PRO A 100 -18.18 30.28 -35.78
CA PRO A 100 -18.42 29.88 -37.17
C PRO A 100 -17.13 29.77 -38.00
N LEU A 101 -16.10 30.52 -37.63
CA LEU A 101 -14.78 30.54 -38.27
C LEU A 101 -14.03 29.20 -38.21
N LEU A 102 -14.30 28.32 -37.24
CA LEU A 102 -13.61 27.03 -37.10
C LEU A 102 -14.35 25.86 -37.77
N GLN A 103 -15.59 26.04 -38.20
CA GLN A 103 -16.34 25.02 -38.95
C GLN A 103 -16.01 25.02 -40.46
N GLY A 104 -15.36 26.07 -40.96
CA GLY A 104 -15.01 26.24 -42.37
C GLY A 104 -13.83 25.40 -42.87
N VAL A 105 -13.01 24.79 -41.99
CA VAL A 105 -11.84 24.01 -42.40
C VAL A 105 -12.12 22.51 -42.26
N LYS A 106 -12.86 21.97 -43.23
CA LYS A 106 -13.06 20.52 -43.42
C LYS A 106 -11.72 19.87 -43.82
N GLY A 107 -10.89 19.47 -42.85
CA GLY A 107 -9.68 18.71 -43.18
C GLY A 107 -8.71 18.38 -42.04
N LEU A 108 -8.70 19.13 -40.93
CA LEU A 108 -7.81 18.84 -39.81
C LEU A 108 -8.48 17.94 -38.78
N ARG A 109 -8.10 16.65 -38.79
CA ARG A 109 -8.53 15.61 -37.85
C ARG A 109 -8.43 16.08 -36.38
N PHE A 110 -9.60 16.36 -35.78
CA PHE A 110 -9.85 16.88 -34.42
C PHE A 110 -9.13 16.11 -33.28
N LEU A 111 -8.72 14.86 -33.51
CA LEU A 111 -8.04 13.99 -32.54
C LEU A 111 -6.62 14.44 -32.16
N ARG A 112 -5.94 15.24 -32.98
CA ARG A 112 -4.58 15.73 -32.66
C ARG A 112 -4.58 16.92 -31.69
N PHE A 113 -5.60 17.77 -31.74
CA PHE A 113 -5.72 18.94 -30.85
C PHE A 113 -6.03 18.53 -29.38
N ALA A 114 -6.80 17.46 -29.18
CA ALA A 114 -7.11 16.92 -27.84
C ALA A 114 -5.91 16.27 -27.12
N ARG A 115 -4.87 15.84 -27.86
CA ARG A 115 -3.63 15.27 -27.30
C ARG A 115 -2.60 16.37 -26.96
N LEU A 116 -2.43 17.34 -27.85
CA LEU A 116 -1.53 18.49 -27.63
C LEU A 116 -1.97 19.33 -26.41
N THR A 117 -3.28 19.52 -26.24
CA THR A 117 -3.87 20.24 -25.10
C THR A 117 -3.83 19.46 -23.78
N ARG A 118 -3.75 18.12 -23.80
CA ARG A 118 -3.51 17.27 -22.62
C ARG A 118 -2.07 17.40 -22.12
N LEU A 119 -1.11 17.42 -23.03
CA LEU A 119 0.31 17.66 -22.74
C LEU A 119 0.55 19.08 -22.19
N LEU A 120 -0.09 20.09 -22.78
CA LEU A 120 -0.02 21.48 -22.30
C LEU A 120 -0.70 21.66 -20.91
N ARG A 121 -1.79 20.94 -20.61
CA ARG A 121 -2.39 20.88 -19.26
C ARG A 121 -1.47 20.23 -18.21
N PHE A 122 -0.73 19.18 -18.57
CA PHE A 122 0.24 18.56 -17.68
C PHE A 122 1.45 19.49 -17.43
N ALA A 123 1.93 20.15 -18.50
CA ALA A 123 2.99 21.15 -18.44
C ALA A 123 2.61 22.37 -17.57
N GLY A 124 1.37 22.86 -17.66
CA GLY A 124 0.86 23.96 -16.83
C GLY A 124 0.66 23.58 -15.34
N ARG A 125 0.48 22.29 -15.01
CA ARG A 125 0.39 21.78 -13.63
C ARG A 125 1.77 21.52 -12.99
N LEU A 126 2.83 21.44 -13.79
CA LEU A 126 4.20 21.12 -13.38
C LEU A 126 4.81 22.12 -12.37
N PRO A 127 4.60 23.46 -12.48
CA PRO A 127 5.12 24.43 -11.51
C PRO A 127 4.49 24.31 -10.11
N ARG A 128 3.24 23.82 -10.02
CA ARG A 128 2.53 23.59 -8.75
C ARG A 128 2.97 22.30 -8.05
N PHE A 129 3.25 21.23 -8.80
CA PHE A 129 3.88 20.01 -8.27
C PHE A 129 5.22 20.34 -7.59
N LEU A 130 5.98 21.29 -8.14
CA LEU A 130 7.23 21.77 -7.57
C LEU A 130 7.03 22.64 -6.31
N ARG A 131 5.94 23.42 -6.20
CA ARG A 131 5.62 24.22 -4.99
C ARG A 131 5.08 23.38 -3.82
N LEU A 132 4.25 22.37 -4.08
CA LEU A 132 3.78 21.41 -3.05
C LEU A 132 4.94 20.59 -2.45
N ARG A 133 5.95 20.26 -3.27
CA ARG A 133 7.21 19.64 -2.83
C ARG A 133 7.93 20.45 -1.76
N GLY A 134 7.85 21.79 -1.81
CA GLY A 134 8.46 22.70 -0.83
C GLY A 134 7.82 22.62 0.56
N SER A 135 6.49 22.48 0.64
CA SER A 135 5.75 22.36 1.91
C SER A 135 5.87 20.95 2.52
N ILE A 136 5.89 19.91 1.68
CA ILE A 136 6.09 18.50 2.10
C ILE A 136 7.52 18.27 2.64
N LYS A 137 8.53 18.99 2.13
CA LYS A 137 9.92 18.95 2.63
C LYS A 137 10.03 19.34 4.11
N LYS A 138 9.20 20.26 4.62
CA LYS A 138 9.23 20.70 6.03
C LYS A 138 8.55 19.72 7.01
N SER A 139 7.73 18.77 6.53
CA SER A 139 6.98 17.80 7.37
C SER A 139 7.64 16.41 7.48
N SER A 140 8.53 16.08 6.54
CA SER A 140 8.99 14.71 6.29
C SER A 140 10.33 14.40 6.96
N ARG A 141 10.41 14.47 8.29
CA ARG A 141 11.52 13.81 9.00
C ARG A 141 11.35 12.30 8.84
N ILE A 142 12.07 11.72 7.87
CA ILE A 142 12.20 10.28 7.65
C ILE A 142 12.73 9.66 8.95
N ARG A 143 11.96 8.78 9.59
CA ARG A 143 12.40 8.10 10.81
C ARG A 143 13.59 7.20 10.50
N LYS A 144 14.69 7.39 11.23
CA LYS A 144 15.90 6.56 11.10
C LYS A 144 15.66 5.10 11.52
N LYS A 145 14.82 4.88 12.55
CA LYS A 145 14.51 3.56 13.13
C LYS A 145 12.99 3.34 13.16
N GLN A 146 12.52 2.21 12.63
CA GLN A 146 11.10 1.86 12.64
C GLN A 146 10.70 1.19 13.98
N PRO A 147 9.52 1.50 14.56
CA PRO A 147 9.08 0.93 15.84
C PRO A 147 9.07 -0.60 15.88
N HIS A 148 8.66 -1.28 14.80
CA HIS A 148 8.65 -2.73 14.72
C HIS A 148 10.03 -3.39 14.86
N GLU A 149 11.11 -2.69 14.51
CA GLU A 149 12.47 -3.22 14.62
C GLU A 149 12.84 -3.58 16.07
N LYS A 150 12.14 -3.03 17.07
CA LYS A 150 12.34 -3.42 18.48
C LYS A 150 11.67 -4.76 18.83
N HIS A 151 10.70 -5.19 18.05
CA HIS A 151 9.88 -6.38 18.31
C HIS A 151 10.38 -7.62 17.59
N PHE A 152 11.09 -7.44 16.46
CA PHE A 152 11.76 -8.53 15.78
C PHE A 152 13.15 -8.74 16.37
N LYS A 153 13.38 -9.93 16.92
CA LYS A 153 14.73 -10.43 17.15
C LYS A 153 15.19 -11.07 15.84
N GLY A 154 16.47 -11.00 15.48
CA GLY A 154 16.98 -11.73 14.31
C GLY A 154 16.74 -13.24 14.48
N VAL A 155 15.62 -13.74 13.99
CA VAL A 155 15.22 -15.16 14.12
C VAL A 155 15.73 -15.93 12.91
N LEU A 156 15.77 -15.29 11.74
CA LEU A 156 16.04 -15.95 10.47
C LEU A 156 17.55 -16.08 10.24
N SER A 157 18.02 -17.31 10.05
CA SER A 157 19.40 -17.61 9.70
C SER A 157 19.61 -17.50 8.18
N PHE A 158 20.88 -17.56 7.75
CA PHE A 158 21.23 -17.57 6.32
C PHE A 158 20.54 -18.70 5.55
N LYS A 159 20.56 -19.93 6.09
CA LYS A 159 19.92 -21.10 5.45
C LYS A 159 18.43 -20.88 5.23
N VAL A 160 17.76 -20.29 6.21
CA VAL A 160 16.31 -20.02 6.13
C VAL A 160 16.02 -18.97 5.07
N ILE A 161 16.74 -17.85 5.05
CA ILE A 161 16.53 -16.81 4.02
C ILE A 161 16.86 -17.33 2.63
N LEU A 162 17.91 -18.15 2.48
CA LEU A 162 18.25 -18.76 1.20
C LEU A 162 17.11 -19.64 0.69
N LEU A 163 16.57 -20.54 1.52
CA LEU A 163 15.45 -21.40 1.15
C LEU A 163 14.16 -20.60 0.85
N ILE A 164 13.86 -19.57 1.64
CA ILE A 164 12.74 -18.67 1.37
C ILE A 164 12.92 -17.95 0.03
N THR A 165 14.14 -17.48 -0.25
CA THR A 165 14.47 -16.80 -1.52
C THR A 165 14.31 -17.75 -2.70
N ILE A 166 14.79 -18.99 -2.58
CA ILE A 166 14.63 -20.01 -3.62
C ILE A 166 13.14 -20.25 -3.88
N ASN A 167 12.37 -20.52 -2.83
CA ASN A 167 10.95 -20.81 -2.92
C ASN A 167 10.10 -19.60 -3.38
N SER A 168 10.47 -18.36 -3.04
CA SER A 168 9.73 -17.17 -3.48
C SER A 168 9.97 -16.82 -4.94
N ILE A 169 11.16 -17.16 -5.47
CA ILE A 169 11.51 -16.92 -6.87
C ILE A 169 11.10 -18.11 -7.75
N MET A 170 11.16 -19.34 -7.25
CA MET A 170 10.62 -20.54 -7.92
C MET A 170 9.09 -20.54 -7.90
N GLY A 171 8.50 -19.59 -8.64
CA GLY A 171 7.07 -19.50 -8.91
C GLY A 171 6.64 -20.46 -10.03
N THR A 172 5.57 -20.11 -10.74
CA THR A 172 5.05 -20.89 -11.86
C THR A 172 6.02 -20.93 -13.04
N GLY A 173 6.92 -19.95 -13.17
CA GLY A 173 7.81 -19.82 -14.32
C GLY A 173 8.64 -21.06 -14.63
N ILE A 174 9.27 -21.66 -13.62
CA ILE A 174 10.11 -22.86 -13.84
C ILE A 174 9.28 -24.09 -14.24
N TYR A 175 7.99 -24.10 -13.90
CA TYR A 175 7.09 -25.24 -14.14
C TYR A 175 6.34 -25.16 -15.46
N PHE A 176 6.11 -23.95 -15.99
CA PHE A 176 5.35 -23.72 -17.23
C PHE A 176 6.21 -23.15 -18.36
N LEU A 177 7.09 -22.19 -18.05
CA LEU A 177 7.72 -21.34 -19.07
C LEU A 177 8.90 -21.99 -19.77
N ILE A 178 9.38 -23.16 -19.30
CA ILE A 178 10.35 -23.96 -20.07
C ILE A 178 9.78 -24.44 -21.41
N ALA A 179 8.49 -24.80 -21.44
CA ALA A 179 7.78 -25.10 -22.69
C ALA A 179 7.60 -23.84 -23.54
N ALA A 180 7.24 -22.71 -22.92
CA ALA A 180 7.14 -21.43 -23.63
C ALA A 180 8.47 -21.02 -24.29
N GLY A 181 9.61 -21.28 -23.62
CA GLY A 181 10.94 -21.10 -24.20
C GLY A 181 11.13 -21.88 -25.49
N ALA A 182 10.87 -23.19 -25.44
CA ALA A 182 10.94 -24.08 -26.61
C ALA A 182 9.96 -23.66 -27.72
N LYS A 183 8.76 -23.22 -27.37
CA LYS A 183 7.74 -22.76 -28.33
C LYS A 183 8.20 -21.56 -29.16
N HIS A 184 8.91 -20.61 -28.54
CA HIS A 184 9.24 -19.34 -29.17
C HIS A 184 10.63 -19.28 -29.82
N ALA A 185 11.59 -20.07 -29.34
CA ALA A 185 12.94 -20.10 -29.90
C ALA A 185 13.50 -21.51 -30.12
N GLY A 186 12.71 -22.57 -29.94
CA GLY A 186 13.19 -23.95 -30.09
C GLY A 186 14.38 -24.25 -29.17
N PRO A 187 15.33 -25.09 -29.62
CA PRO A 187 16.58 -25.34 -28.91
C PRO A 187 17.38 -24.06 -28.59
N ALA A 188 17.35 -23.05 -29.47
CA ALA A 188 18.02 -21.77 -29.24
C ALA A 188 17.49 -20.98 -28.02
N SER A 189 16.35 -21.38 -27.45
CA SER A 189 15.84 -20.83 -26.18
C SER A 189 16.80 -21.03 -25.00
N LEU A 190 17.72 -21.99 -25.07
CA LEU A 190 18.79 -22.14 -24.07
C LEU A 190 19.66 -20.87 -23.95
N LEU A 191 19.87 -20.15 -25.05
CA LEU A 191 20.56 -18.86 -25.03
C LEU A 191 19.72 -17.80 -24.32
N SER A 192 18.40 -17.81 -24.52
CA SER A 192 17.47 -16.93 -23.78
C SER A 192 17.54 -17.17 -22.28
N TRP A 193 17.54 -18.44 -21.85
CA TRP A 193 17.69 -18.82 -20.44
C TRP A 193 19.02 -18.37 -19.84
N ALA A 194 20.13 -18.54 -20.57
CA ALA A 194 21.45 -18.11 -20.14
C ALA A 194 21.54 -16.57 -20.01
N ILE A 195 21.07 -15.83 -21.01
CA ILE A 195 21.06 -14.36 -21.00
C ILE A 195 20.18 -13.84 -19.86
N LEU A 196 18.97 -14.36 -19.72
CA LEU A 196 18.06 -13.99 -18.65
C LEU A 196 18.68 -14.27 -17.27
N SER A 197 19.34 -15.41 -17.09
CA SER A 197 20.02 -15.77 -15.84
C SER A 197 21.09 -14.75 -15.45
N ILE A 198 21.91 -14.30 -16.40
CA ILE A 198 22.94 -13.27 -16.18
C ILE A 198 22.29 -11.94 -15.77
N ILE A 199 21.23 -11.54 -16.46
CA ILE A 199 20.49 -10.29 -16.18
C ILE A 199 19.83 -10.36 -14.80
N SER A 200 19.22 -11.48 -14.46
CA SER A 200 18.59 -11.73 -13.16
C SER A 200 19.60 -11.71 -12.02
N LEU A 201 20.79 -12.30 -12.21
CA LEU A 201 21.90 -12.19 -11.25
C LEU A 201 22.33 -10.73 -11.04
N TYR A 202 22.35 -9.93 -12.09
CA TYR A 202 22.64 -8.50 -12.00
C TYR A 202 21.58 -7.75 -11.18
N ILE A 203 20.29 -7.99 -11.46
CA ILE A 203 19.17 -7.41 -10.69
C ILE A 203 19.27 -7.83 -9.21
N ALA A 204 19.48 -9.12 -8.93
CA ALA A 204 19.68 -9.63 -7.58
C ALA A 204 20.85 -8.95 -6.86
N ALA A 205 21.94 -8.64 -7.57
CA ALA A 205 23.08 -7.91 -7.03
C ALA A 205 22.72 -6.44 -6.72
N CYS A 206 21.89 -5.78 -7.52
CA CYS A 206 21.35 -4.45 -7.20
C CYS A 206 20.47 -4.47 -5.94
N PHE A 207 19.57 -5.46 -5.81
CA PHE A 207 18.80 -5.68 -4.57
C PHE A 207 19.74 -5.91 -3.37
N SER A 208 20.80 -6.70 -3.57
CA SER A 208 21.80 -7.03 -2.56
C SER A 208 22.56 -5.80 -2.05
N GLU A 209 22.94 -4.86 -2.91
CA GLU A 209 23.57 -3.60 -2.49
C GLU A 209 22.59 -2.80 -1.60
N LEU A 210 21.35 -2.62 -2.06
CA LEU A 210 20.35 -1.81 -1.36
C LEU A 210 19.92 -2.40 -0.02
N VAL A 211 19.68 -3.71 0.06
CA VAL A 211 19.32 -4.38 1.32
C VAL A 211 20.49 -4.35 2.32
N SER A 212 21.74 -4.40 1.84
CA SER A 212 22.92 -4.29 2.71
C SER A 212 23.06 -2.90 3.32
N MET A 213 22.64 -1.86 2.58
CA MET A 213 22.64 -0.48 3.05
C MET A 213 21.47 -0.23 4.01
N PHE A 214 20.27 -0.68 3.64
CA PHE A 214 19.00 -0.42 4.33
C PHE A 214 18.25 -1.72 4.69
N PRO A 215 18.73 -2.50 5.67
CA PRO A 215 18.11 -3.78 6.04
C PRO A 215 16.85 -3.56 6.90
N LYS A 216 15.75 -3.17 6.26
CA LYS A 216 14.44 -2.91 6.91
C LYS A 216 13.31 -3.68 6.24
N ALA A 217 12.24 -3.93 6.97
CA ALA A 217 11.11 -4.76 6.51
C ALA A 217 10.36 -4.20 5.29
N GLY A 218 10.51 -2.90 5.00
CA GLY A 218 9.87 -2.26 3.84
C GLY A 218 10.47 -2.63 2.48
N GLY A 219 11.66 -3.24 2.43
CA GLY A 219 12.31 -3.66 1.18
C GLY A 219 12.34 -2.54 0.13
N VAL A 220 11.71 -2.79 -1.02
CA VAL A 220 11.64 -1.87 -2.18
C VAL A 220 11.09 -0.49 -1.82
N TYR A 221 10.08 -0.41 -0.95
CA TYR A 221 9.55 0.85 -0.42
C TYR A 221 10.63 1.67 0.31
N GLU A 222 11.45 1.01 1.14
CA GLU A 222 12.51 1.69 1.89
C GLU A 222 13.58 2.22 0.93
N TYR A 223 13.95 1.46 -0.10
CA TYR A 223 14.93 1.91 -1.10
C TYR A 223 14.45 3.16 -1.83
N ALA A 224 13.19 3.14 -2.28
CA ALA A 224 12.54 4.28 -2.89
C ALA A 224 12.46 5.49 -1.94
N LYS A 225 12.21 5.27 -0.65
CA LYS A 225 12.19 6.35 0.36
C LYS A 225 13.55 7.02 0.48
N GLN A 226 14.63 6.24 0.45
CA GLN A 226 15.99 6.77 0.54
C GLN A 226 16.44 7.47 -0.75
N ALA A 227 16.02 6.98 -1.92
CA ALA A 227 16.42 7.52 -3.23
C ALA A 227 15.56 8.70 -3.71
N TYR A 228 14.23 8.58 -3.60
CA TYR A 228 13.26 9.45 -4.28
C TYR A 228 12.39 10.27 -3.32
N GLY A 229 12.30 9.85 -2.06
CA GLY A 229 11.49 10.51 -1.03
C GLY A 229 10.05 10.01 -0.99
N ARG A 230 9.23 10.73 -0.20
CA ARG A 230 7.95 10.23 0.33
C ARG A 230 6.90 9.83 -0.72
N PHE A 231 6.69 10.66 -1.74
CA PHE A 231 5.67 10.39 -2.78
C PHE A 231 6.01 9.14 -3.59
N TRP A 232 7.21 9.11 -4.18
CA TRP A 232 7.67 7.98 -4.98
C TRP A 232 7.81 6.69 -4.16
N SER A 233 8.20 6.80 -2.89
CA SER A 233 8.19 5.63 -2.01
C SER A 233 6.79 5.07 -1.81
N PHE A 234 5.77 5.92 -1.63
CA PHE A 234 4.40 5.43 -1.56
C PHE A 234 3.99 4.76 -2.87
N LEU A 235 4.22 5.40 -4.02
CA LEU A 235 3.78 4.87 -5.31
C LEU A 235 4.42 3.52 -5.60
N ILE A 236 5.72 3.39 -5.35
CA ILE A 236 6.44 2.12 -5.50
C ILE A 236 5.94 1.07 -4.49
N GLY A 237 5.78 1.42 -3.22
CA GLY A 237 5.23 0.50 -2.22
C GLY A 237 3.78 0.07 -2.51
N TRP A 238 2.96 0.96 -3.05
CA TRP A 238 1.61 0.69 -3.52
C TRP A 238 1.62 -0.31 -4.69
N SER A 239 2.43 -0.03 -5.71
CA SER A 239 2.59 -0.94 -6.86
C SER A 239 3.13 -2.30 -6.44
N THR A 240 4.09 -2.36 -5.50
CA THR A 240 4.61 -3.62 -4.98
C THR A 240 3.56 -4.40 -4.17
N ALA A 241 2.69 -3.73 -3.42
CA ALA A 241 1.60 -4.40 -2.71
C ALA A 241 0.58 -5.02 -3.70
N ILE A 242 0.26 -4.31 -4.79
CA ILE A 242 -0.60 -4.84 -5.86
C ILE A 242 0.08 -6.00 -6.57
N ALA A 243 1.34 -5.83 -6.99
CA ALA A 243 2.10 -6.87 -7.67
C ALA A 243 2.21 -8.15 -6.82
N GLY A 244 2.46 -8.02 -5.51
CA GLY A 244 2.47 -9.16 -4.59
C GLY A 244 1.12 -9.87 -4.53
N ALA A 245 0.02 -9.13 -4.45
CA ALA A 245 -1.33 -9.70 -4.42
C ALA A 245 -1.70 -10.41 -5.73
N VAL A 246 -1.35 -9.82 -6.88
CA VAL A 246 -1.52 -10.45 -8.21
C VAL A 246 -0.64 -11.70 -8.33
N THR A 247 0.60 -11.66 -7.80
CA THR A 247 1.52 -12.81 -7.81
C THR A 247 0.95 -13.98 -7.02
N ILE A 248 0.43 -13.74 -5.81
CA ILE A 248 -0.19 -14.78 -4.99
C ILE A 248 -1.40 -15.40 -5.70
N ALA A 249 -2.28 -14.57 -6.29
CA ALA A 249 -3.44 -15.03 -7.05
C ALA A 249 -3.04 -15.84 -8.29
N MET A 250 -2.03 -15.37 -9.04
CA MET A 250 -1.50 -16.07 -10.20
C MET A 250 -0.91 -17.44 -9.80
N LEU A 251 -0.05 -17.49 -8.79
CA LEU A 251 0.59 -18.72 -8.34
C LEU A 251 -0.43 -19.76 -7.89
N ILE A 252 -1.43 -19.38 -7.10
CA ILE A 252 -2.42 -20.34 -6.59
C ILE A 252 -3.34 -20.87 -7.70
N LEU A 253 -3.73 -20.02 -8.66
CA LEU A 253 -4.50 -20.44 -9.82
C LEU A 253 -3.66 -21.30 -10.76
N GLY A 254 -2.39 -20.97 -10.97
CA GLY A 254 -1.44 -21.78 -11.74
C GLY A 254 -1.23 -23.16 -11.12
N ALA A 255 -1.13 -23.25 -9.79
CA ALA A 255 -1.07 -24.54 -9.09
C ALA A 255 -2.33 -25.38 -9.37
N LEU A 256 -3.52 -24.79 -9.22
CA LEU A 256 -4.79 -25.48 -9.43
C LEU A 256 -5.00 -25.89 -10.89
N GLN A 257 -4.56 -25.06 -11.84
CA GLN A 257 -4.55 -25.36 -13.26
C GLN A 257 -3.60 -26.51 -13.61
N TYR A 258 -2.47 -26.64 -12.90
CA TYR A 258 -1.52 -27.73 -13.13
C TYR A 258 -2.09 -29.09 -12.71
N ILE A 259 -2.79 -29.15 -11.57
CA ILE A 259 -3.30 -30.41 -11.00
C ILE A 259 -4.69 -30.80 -11.52
N ALA A 260 -5.57 -29.83 -11.75
CA ALA A 260 -6.98 -30.07 -12.07
C ALA A 260 -7.50 -29.15 -13.20
N PRO A 261 -6.86 -29.14 -14.39
CA PRO A 261 -7.22 -28.23 -15.49
C PRO A 261 -8.68 -28.34 -15.94
N GLN A 262 -9.30 -29.52 -15.75
CA GLN A 262 -10.68 -29.82 -16.17
C GLN A 262 -11.75 -29.34 -15.18
N HIS A 263 -11.36 -28.82 -14.01
CA HIS A 263 -12.30 -28.43 -12.95
C HIS A 263 -12.14 -26.96 -12.49
N PRO A 264 -12.19 -25.97 -13.41
CA PRO A 264 -12.04 -24.56 -13.08
C PRO A 264 -13.07 -24.05 -12.07
N GLN A 265 -14.26 -24.67 -12.01
CA GLN A 265 -15.31 -24.37 -11.03
C GLN A 265 -14.85 -24.55 -9.57
N LEU A 266 -13.85 -25.40 -9.32
CA LEU A 266 -13.33 -25.64 -7.98
C LEU A 266 -12.25 -24.63 -7.57
N TYR A 267 -11.73 -23.83 -8.51
CA TYR A 267 -10.55 -23.01 -8.26
C TYR A 267 -10.77 -21.96 -7.19
N ILE A 268 -11.90 -21.26 -7.22
CA ILE A 268 -12.21 -20.20 -6.24
C ILE A 268 -12.28 -20.80 -4.82
N PHE A 269 -12.95 -21.94 -4.68
CA PHE A 269 -13.09 -22.62 -3.38
C PHE A 269 -11.73 -23.11 -2.85
N ALA A 270 -10.99 -23.85 -3.67
CA ALA A 270 -9.69 -24.40 -3.30
C ALA A 270 -8.67 -23.28 -3.00
N ALA A 271 -8.60 -22.27 -3.85
CA ALA A 271 -7.70 -21.13 -3.64
C ALA A 271 -8.04 -20.38 -2.34
N SER A 272 -9.33 -20.15 -2.07
CA SER A 272 -9.78 -19.51 -0.83
C SER A 272 -9.37 -20.32 0.41
N LEU A 273 -9.46 -21.64 0.36
CA LEU A 273 -9.05 -22.54 1.43
C LEU A 273 -7.53 -22.45 1.69
N PHE A 274 -6.69 -22.54 0.66
CA PHE A 274 -5.23 -22.43 0.83
C PHE A 274 -4.80 -21.04 1.29
N ILE A 275 -5.42 -19.97 0.78
CA ILE A 275 -5.18 -18.60 1.25
C ILE A 275 -5.52 -18.49 2.75
N LEU A 276 -6.63 -19.07 3.20
CA LEU A 276 -7.01 -19.11 4.62
C LEU A 276 -5.97 -19.86 5.46
N LEU A 277 -5.56 -21.06 5.01
CA LEU A 277 -4.58 -21.89 5.71
C LEU A 277 -3.23 -21.17 5.86
N PHE A 278 -2.68 -20.63 4.78
CA PHE A 278 -1.40 -19.92 4.83
C PHE A 278 -1.49 -18.59 5.57
N SER A 279 -2.63 -17.89 5.48
CA SER A 279 -2.87 -16.69 6.31
C SER A 279 -2.93 -17.02 7.80
N ALA A 280 -3.49 -18.18 8.17
CA ALA A 280 -3.49 -18.66 9.56
C ALA A 280 -2.08 -19.00 10.05
N VAL A 281 -1.25 -19.62 9.20
CA VAL A 281 0.18 -19.87 9.49
C VAL A 281 0.93 -18.54 9.68
N ALA A 282 0.73 -17.57 8.78
CA ALA A 282 1.32 -16.24 8.89
C ALA A 282 0.85 -15.52 10.17
N TYR A 283 -0.42 -15.68 10.55
CA TYR A 283 -1.00 -15.10 11.76
C TYR A 283 -0.34 -15.63 13.04
N ARG A 284 -0.07 -16.94 13.11
CA ARG A 284 0.66 -17.59 14.22
C ARG A 284 2.13 -17.16 14.33
N GLY A 285 2.64 -16.46 13.31
CA GLY A 285 3.92 -15.77 13.34
C GLY A 285 5.07 -16.56 12.73
N MET A 286 6.25 -15.93 12.76
CA MET A 286 7.37 -16.36 11.92
C MET A 286 8.04 -17.66 12.36
N LYS A 287 7.96 -18.02 13.65
CA LYS A 287 8.49 -19.31 14.12
C LYS A 287 7.80 -20.50 13.45
N THR A 288 6.46 -20.45 13.37
CA THR A 288 5.67 -21.50 12.70
C THR A 288 5.81 -21.42 11.19
N SER A 289 5.77 -20.19 10.63
CA SER A 289 5.89 -19.99 9.18
C SER A 289 7.20 -20.54 8.63
N VAL A 290 8.32 -20.37 9.33
CA VAL A 290 9.64 -20.85 8.90
C VAL A 290 9.67 -22.36 8.70
N VAL A 291 9.04 -23.14 9.59
CA VAL A 291 9.01 -24.61 9.46
C VAL A 291 8.30 -25.01 8.18
N VAL A 292 7.12 -24.43 7.94
CA VAL A 292 6.33 -24.68 6.72
C VAL A 292 7.10 -24.30 5.46
N LEU A 293 7.74 -23.12 5.46
CA LEU A 293 8.50 -22.64 4.29
C LEU A 293 9.76 -23.48 4.01
N ILE A 294 10.44 -23.98 5.03
CA ILE A 294 11.59 -24.89 4.84
C ILE A 294 11.13 -26.21 4.22
N LEU A 295 10.02 -26.78 4.71
CA LEU A 295 9.49 -28.04 4.18
C LEU A 295 9.16 -27.91 2.69
N PHE A 296 8.41 -26.87 2.30
CA PHE A 296 8.11 -26.62 0.90
C PHE A 296 9.37 -26.42 0.05
N ALA A 297 10.31 -25.60 0.51
CA ALA A 297 11.56 -25.36 -0.23
C ALA A 297 12.38 -26.64 -0.46
N LEU A 298 12.42 -27.55 0.53
CA LEU A 298 13.09 -28.83 0.39
C LEU A 298 12.37 -29.75 -0.61
N ILE A 299 11.04 -29.83 -0.52
CA ILE A 299 10.24 -30.61 -1.48
C ILE A 299 10.47 -30.11 -2.91
N THR A 300 10.44 -28.79 -3.10
CA THR A 300 10.68 -28.14 -4.40
C THR A 300 12.07 -28.40 -4.94
N LEU A 301 13.10 -28.28 -4.11
CA LEU A 301 14.46 -28.52 -4.55
C LEU A 301 14.68 -29.99 -4.92
N LEU A 302 14.17 -30.91 -4.10
CA LEU A 302 14.31 -32.35 -4.33
C LEU A 302 13.52 -32.81 -5.56
N SER A 303 12.32 -32.27 -5.80
CA SER A 303 11.52 -32.61 -6.98
C SER A 303 12.20 -32.15 -8.26
N VAL A 304 12.72 -30.92 -8.31
CA VAL A 304 13.41 -30.45 -9.52
C VAL A 304 14.70 -31.22 -9.77
N LEU A 305 15.48 -31.51 -8.72
CA LEU A 305 16.72 -32.29 -8.86
C LEU A 305 16.45 -33.74 -9.31
N SER A 306 15.35 -34.35 -8.88
CA SER A 306 15.01 -35.73 -9.29
C SER A 306 14.55 -35.84 -10.74
N LEU A 307 14.22 -34.74 -11.42
CA LEU A 307 14.07 -34.71 -12.89
C LEU A 307 15.38 -34.42 -13.59
N ILE A 308 16.13 -33.44 -13.10
CA ILE A 308 17.36 -32.98 -13.76
C ILE A 308 18.40 -34.10 -13.81
N ILE A 309 18.70 -34.72 -12.66
CA ILE A 309 19.82 -35.67 -12.55
C ILE A 309 19.64 -36.85 -13.53
N PRO A 310 18.55 -37.63 -13.50
CA PRO A 310 18.35 -38.73 -14.45
C PRO A 310 18.14 -38.22 -15.88
N GLY A 311 17.49 -37.07 -16.06
CA GLY A 311 17.25 -36.49 -17.38
C GLY A 311 18.54 -36.14 -18.14
N LEU A 312 19.58 -35.69 -17.43
CA LEU A 312 20.89 -35.38 -18.02
C LEU A 312 21.61 -36.63 -18.56
N PHE A 313 21.35 -37.82 -18.02
CA PHE A 313 21.93 -39.08 -18.50
C PHE A 313 21.17 -39.67 -19.70
N SER A 314 19.94 -39.21 -19.95
CA SER A 314 19.04 -39.75 -20.98
C SER A 314 18.83 -38.79 -22.16
N LEU A 315 19.68 -37.77 -22.30
CA LEU A 315 19.55 -36.75 -23.35
C LEU A 315 19.76 -37.34 -24.75
N ARG A 316 18.86 -37.00 -25.68
CA ARG A 316 19.02 -37.24 -27.12
C ARG A 316 19.52 -35.97 -27.78
N LEU A 317 20.80 -35.94 -28.12
CA LEU A 317 21.43 -34.75 -28.70
C LEU A 317 20.83 -34.34 -30.06
N GLU A 318 20.25 -35.31 -30.77
CA GLU A 318 19.54 -35.11 -32.03
C GLU A 318 18.38 -34.11 -31.90
N ASN A 319 17.75 -34.01 -30.73
CA ASN A 319 16.65 -33.06 -30.49
C ASN A 319 17.11 -31.59 -30.50
N PHE A 320 18.41 -31.32 -30.41
CA PHE A 320 18.98 -29.98 -30.50
C PHE A 320 19.39 -29.61 -31.94
N THR A 321 19.18 -30.49 -32.91
CA THR A 321 19.49 -30.25 -34.32
C THR A 321 18.22 -30.21 -35.17
N PRO A 322 17.95 -29.13 -35.93
CA PRO A 322 18.72 -27.88 -36.00
C PRO A 322 18.55 -27.01 -34.74
N PHE A 323 19.64 -26.38 -34.30
CA PHE A 323 19.61 -25.56 -33.07
C PHE A 323 18.85 -24.24 -33.28
N PHE A 324 19.09 -23.59 -34.43
CA PHE A 324 18.42 -22.37 -34.84
C PHE A 324 17.24 -22.70 -35.75
N VAL A 325 16.12 -23.08 -35.15
CA VAL A 325 14.86 -23.32 -35.87
C VAL A 325 14.18 -22.00 -36.28
N PHE A 326 14.24 -21.02 -35.37
CA PHE A 326 13.64 -19.70 -35.56
C PHE A 326 14.72 -18.64 -35.85
N PRO A 327 14.35 -17.49 -36.43
CA PRO A 327 15.28 -16.38 -36.61
C PRO A 327 15.92 -15.96 -35.28
N SER A 328 17.21 -15.62 -35.29
CA SER A 328 17.98 -15.32 -34.07
C SER A 328 17.40 -14.21 -33.18
N PHE A 329 16.62 -13.27 -33.74
CA PHE A 329 15.96 -12.23 -32.94
C PHE A 329 14.95 -12.80 -31.94
N THR A 330 14.38 -14.00 -32.19
CA THR A 330 13.44 -14.64 -31.27
C THR A 330 14.10 -15.02 -29.95
N ILE A 331 15.44 -15.17 -29.90
CA ILE A 331 16.16 -15.42 -28.65
C ILE A 331 15.91 -14.30 -27.65
N LEU A 332 15.96 -13.04 -28.09
CA LEU A 332 15.69 -11.88 -27.22
C LEU A 332 14.21 -11.75 -26.90
N LEU A 333 13.33 -12.05 -27.87
CA LEU A 333 11.88 -12.04 -27.66
C LEU A 333 11.46 -13.09 -26.62
N THR A 334 12.03 -14.29 -26.67
CA THR A 334 11.73 -15.39 -25.76
C THR A 334 12.00 -15.02 -24.31
N ILE A 335 13.03 -14.20 -24.03
CA ILE A 335 13.33 -13.71 -22.68
C ILE A 335 12.11 -13.04 -22.04
N PHE A 336 11.28 -12.34 -22.83
CA PHE A 336 10.03 -11.76 -22.34
C PHE A 336 9.09 -12.81 -21.76
N PHE A 337 8.87 -13.91 -22.49
CA PHE A 337 7.95 -14.98 -22.09
C PHE A 337 8.45 -15.79 -20.90
N ILE A 338 9.76 -15.87 -20.69
CA ILE A 338 10.36 -16.66 -19.60
C ILE A 338 10.80 -15.81 -18.38
N ALA A 339 10.71 -14.48 -18.47
CA ALA A 339 11.20 -13.53 -17.47
C ALA A 339 10.62 -13.75 -16.06
N GLU A 340 9.36 -14.17 -15.97
CA GLU A 340 8.68 -14.37 -14.68
C GLU A 340 9.37 -15.41 -13.80
N THR A 341 10.12 -16.36 -14.39
CA THR A 341 10.88 -17.39 -13.66
C THR A 341 11.84 -16.83 -12.61
N PHE A 342 12.23 -15.56 -12.70
CA PHE A 342 13.12 -14.91 -11.74
C PHE A 342 12.44 -13.84 -10.87
N PHE A 343 11.13 -13.65 -10.97
CA PHE A 343 10.42 -12.68 -10.13
C PHE A 343 10.28 -13.23 -8.70
N GLY A 344 10.55 -12.41 -7.68
CA GLY A 344 10.39 -12.86 -6.28
C GLY A 344 11.34 -12.29 -5.23
N TRP A 345 12.33 -11.48 -5.62
CA TRP A 345 13.32 -10.93 -4.68
C TRP A 345 12.71 -10.09 -3.55
N GLU A 346 11.55 -9.46 -3.79
CA GLU A 346 10.82 -8.63 -2.83
C GLU A 346 10.46 -9.39 -1.56
N SER A 347 9.97 -10.62 -1.72
CA SER A 347 9.55 -11.49 -0.62
C SER A 347 10.66 -11.67 0.40
N ALA A 348 11.89 -11.95 -0.08
CA ALA A 348 13.05 -12.09 0.76
C ALA A 348 13.43 -10.76 1.45
N VAL A 349 13.47 -9.64 0.72
CA VAL A 349 13.89 -8.35 1.31
C VAL A 349 12.90 -7.82 2.35
N PHE A 350 11.63 -8.21 2.32
CA PHE A 350 10.68 -7.87 3.39
C PHE A 350 11.02 -8.51 4.74
N LEU A 351 11.81 -9.59 4.74
CA LEU A 351 12.28 -10.25 5.94
C LEU A 351 13.62 -9.71 6.46
N ALA A 352 14.18 -8.67 5.84
CA ALA A 352 15.49 -8.13 6.21
C ALA A 352 15.56 -7.70 7.69
N ALA A 353 14.49 -7.14 8.26
CA ALA A 353 14.45 -6.73 9.67
C ALA A 353 14.41 -7.93 10.64
N GLU A 354 13.95 -9.09 10.19
CA GLU A 354 13.84 -10.32 10.99
C GLU A 354 15.05 -11.24 10.83
N THR A 355 15.99 -10.86 9.97
CA THR A 355 17.17 -11.65 9.60
C THR A 355 18.35 -11.38 10.53
N LYS A 356 19.07 -12.43 10.91
CA LYS A 356 20.34 -12.32 11.66
C LYS A 356 21.41 -11.70 10.77
N ASN A 357 22.07 -10.65 11.24
CA ASN A 357 23.14 -9.95 10.52
C ASN A 357 22.77 -9.64 9.05
N PRO A 358 21.66 -8.91 8.82
CA PRO A 358 21.05 -8.80 7.49
C PRO A 358 21.98 -8.15 6.47
N ARG A 359 22.88 -7.26 6.90
CA ARG A 359 23.88 -6.62 6.02
C ARG A 359 24.81 -7.60 5.30
N LYS A 360 25.08 -8.76 5.89
CA LYS A 360 25.94 -9.80 5.32
C LYS A 360 25.13 -10.99 4.79
N VAL A 361 24.04 -11.35 5.47
CA VAL A 361 23.23 -12.52 5.13
C VAL A 361 22.36 -12.28 3.91
N MET A 362 21.66 -11.13 3.84
CA MET A 362 20.73 -10.84 2.74
C MET A 362 21.42 -10.81 1.37
N PRO A 363 22.56 -10.12 1.18
CA PRO A 363 23.24 -10.11 -0.12
C PRO A 363 23.62 -11.51 -0.61
N ARG A 364 24.17 -12.34 0.28
CA ARG A 364 24.59 -13.71 -0.07
C ARG A 364 23.39 -14.57 -0.43
N ALA A 365 22.31 -14.50 0.34
CA ALA A 365 21.13 -15.32 0.08
C ALA A 365 20.44 -14.96 -1.23
N LEU A 366 20.34 -13.66 -1.58
CA LEU A 366 19.77 -13.21 -2.85
C LEU A 366 20.60 -13.68 -4.05
N ILE A 367 21.93 -13.52 -4.00
CA ILE A 367 22.81 -13.91 -5.12
C ILE A 367 22.85 -15.42 -5.28
N ILE A 368 23.09 -16.16 -4.19
CA ILE A 368 23.19 -17.63 -4.25
C ILE A 368 21.84 -18.23 -4.63
N GLY A 369 20.73 -17.74 -4.07
CA GLY A 369 19.39 -18.20 -4.43
C GLY A 369 19.08 -18.00 -5.92
N THR A 370 19.43 -16.82 -6.46
CA THR A 370 19.25 -16.53 -7.90
C THR A 370 20.15 -17.42 -8.77
N LEU A 371 21.39 -17.67 -8.36
CA LEU A 371 22.31 -18.55 -9.08
C LEU A 371 21.80 -19.99 -9.11
N VAL A 372 21.29 -20.50 -7.98
CA VAL A 372 20.70 -21.83 -7.90
C VAL A 372 19.55 -21.95 -8.89
N ILE A 373 18.63 -20.97 -8.92
CA ILE A 373 17.47 -21.00 -9.82
C ILE A 373 17.92 -20.90 -11.28
N ALA A 374 18.92 -20.07 -11.59
CA ALA A 374 19.49 -19.99 -12.92
C ALA A 374 20.03 -21.33 -13.43
N VAL A 375 20.75 -22.05 -12.58
CA VAL A 375 21.27 -23.39 -12.92
C VAL A 375 20.12 -24.38 -13.08
N LEU A 376 19.15 -24.39 -12.16
CA LEU A 376 18.02 -25.31 -12.21
C LEU A 376 17.12 -25.08 -13.45
N SER A 377 16.81 -23.83 -13.78
CA SER A 377 15.93 -23.51 -14.91
C SER A 377 16.60 -23.82 -16.25
N LEU A 378 17.89 -23.48 -16.40
CA LEU A 378 18.66 -23.84 -17.60
C LEU A 378 18.76 -25.37 -17.75
N SER A 379 19.08 -26.09 -16.67
CA SER A 379 19.17 -27.55 -16.70
C SER A 379 17.83 -28.20 -17.02
N LEU A 380 16.71 -27.70 -16.49
CA LEU A 380 15.38 -28.21 -16.85
C LEU A 380 15.02 -27.93 -18.31
N ALA A 381 15.40 -26.77 -18.86
CA ALA A 381 15.19 -26.48 -20.27
C ALA A 381 16.01 -27.43 -21.18
N VAL A 382 17.26 -27.73 -20.80
CA VAL A 382 18.10 -28.73 -21.47
C VAL A 382 17.46 -30.11 -21.39
N VAL A 383 17.07 -30.56 -20.19
CA VAL A 383 16.47 -31.88 -19.99
C VAL A 383 15.14 -32.03 -20.72
N GLY A 384 14.28 -31.02 -20.67
CA GLY A 384 12.99 -31.03 -21.35
C GLY A 384 13.11 -31.22 -22.85
N MET A 385 13.90 -30.37 -23.52
CA MET A 385 14.12 -30.46 -24.98
C MET A 385 15.00 -31.65 -25.37
N GLY A 386 15.90 -32.11 -24.50
CA GLY A 386 16.74 -33.27 -24.75
C GLY A 386 15.98 -34.61 -24.66
N LEU A 387 14.87 -34.65 -23.92
CA LEU A 387 14.03 -35.85 -23.80
C LEU A 387 12.85 -35.84 -24.77
N ILE A 388 12.26 -34.66 -25.00
CA ILE A 388 11.05 -34.47 -25.82
C ILE A 388 11.39 -33.46 -26.91
N GLU A 389 11.05 -33.76 -28.16
CA GLU A 389 11.28 -32.86 -29.29
C GLU A 389 10.65 -31.48 -29.02
N TRP A 390 11.38 -30.40 -29.32
CA TRP A 390 10.99 -29.02 -28.98
C TRP A 390 9.59 -28.64 -29.52
N SER A 391 9.19 -29.20 -30.66
CA SER A 391 7.91 -28.94 -31.35
C SER A 391 6.72 -29.45 -30.53
N VAL A 392 6.88 -30.63 -29.90
CA VAL A 392 5.91 -31.24 -29.00
C VAL A 392 6.02 -30.63 -27.60
N PHE A 393 7.23 -30.52 -27.07
CA PHE A 393 7.49 -29.98 -25.74
C PHE A 393 6.99 -28.55 -25.58
N GLY A 394 7.14 -27.71 -26.61
CA GLY A 394 6.68 -26.33 -26.62
C GLY A 394 5.16 -26.16 -26.53
N GLN A 395 4.37 -27.21 -26.79
CA GLN A 395 2.91 -27.18 -26.66
C GLN A 395 2.41 -27.77 -25.33
N SER A 396 3.32 -28.23 -24.46
CA SER A 396 2.93 -28.84 -23.19
C SER A 396 2.36 -27.81 -22.21
N ASN A 397 1.22 -28.15 -21.61
CA ASN A 397 0.63 -27.41 -20.49
C ASN A 397 1.19 -27.85 -19.12
N ALA A 398 1.90 -28.98 -19.06
CA ALA A 398 2.45 -29.56 -17.84
C ALA A 398 3.84 -30.18 -18.10
N PRO A 399 4.85 -29.38 -18.49
CA PRO A 399 6.09 -29.89 -19.09
C PRO A 399 6.91 -30.76 -18.13
N LEU A 400 6.90 -30.47 -16.82
CA LEU A 400 7.61 -31.32 -15.85
C LEU A 400 6.93 -32.67 -15.64
N SER A 401 5.59 -32.73 -15.69
CA SER A 401 4.86 -34.00 -15.67
C SER A 401 5.13 -34.82 -16.93
N ASP A 402 5.30 -34.18 -18.08
CA ASP A 402 5.65 -34.87 -19.33
C ASP A 402 7.09 -35.39 -19.30
N ILE A 403 8.04 -34.61 -18.79
CA ILE A 403 9.41 -35.07 -18.52
C ILE A 403 9.39 -36.29 -17.58
N ALA A 404 8.62 -36.21 -16.49
CA ALA A 404 8.48 -37.30 -15.54
C ALA A 404 7.85 -38.56 -16.16
N HIS A 405 6.91 -38.39 -17.10
CA HIS A 405 6.31 -39.50 -17.83
C HIS A 405 7.35 -40.22 -18.68
N VAL A 406 8.21 -39.49 -19.39
CA VAL A 406 9.29 -40.08 -20.18
C VAL A 406 10.31 -40.82 -19.31
N LEU A 407 10.64 -40.29 -18.14
CA LEU A 407 11.67 -40.87 -17.26
C LEU A 407 11.15 -42.01 -16.37
N PHE A 408 9.89 -41.94 -15.92
CA PHE A 408 9.37 -42.80 -14.86
C PHE A 408 7.96 -43.36 -15.15
N GLY A 409 7.44 -43.21 -16.36
CA GLY A 409 6.14 -43.70 -16.78
C GLY A 409 4.95 -42.98 -16.12
N ASP A 410 3.77 -43.60 -16.16
CA ASP A 410 2.51 -43.01 -15.67
C ASP A 410 2.54 -42.67 -14.18
N VAL A 411 3.17 -43.52 -13.36
CA VAL A 411 3.34 -43.28 -11.93
C VAL A 411 4.16 -42.01 -11.69
N GLY A 412 5.23 -41.83 -12.45
CA GLY A 412 6.03 -40.61 -12.45
C GLY A 412 5.21 -39.36 -12.76
N LYS A 413 4.42 -39.41 -13.83
CA LYS A 413 3.56 -38.31 -14.26
C LYS A 413 2.63 -37.85 -13.13
N VAL A 414 1.98 -38.77 -12.44
CA VAL A 414 1.04 -38.46 -11.34
C VAL A 414 1.78 -37.87 -10.14
N ILE A 415 2.89 -38.49 -9.72
CA ILE A 415 3.70 -38.01 -8.59
C ILE A 415 4.21 -36.59 -8.86
N PHE A 416 4.76 -36.33 -10.04
CA PHE A 416 5.30 -35.01 -10.36
C PHE A 416 4.24 -33.95 -10.54
N THR A 417 3.04 -34.30 -11.02
CA THR A 417 1.90 -33.40 -11.01
C THR A 417 1.58 -32.92 -9.59
N LEU A 418 1.59 -33.84 -8.61
CA LEU A 418 1.40 -33.50 -7.19
C LEU A 418 2.58 -32.70 -6.61
N LEU A 419 3.82 -33.06 -6.94
CA LEU A 419 5.01 -32.37 -6.43
C LEU A 419 5.11 -30.93 -6.95
N VAL A 420 4.76 -30.69 -8.22
CA VAL A 420 4.69 -29.34 -8.79
C VAL A 420 3.60 -28.53 -8.11
N PHE A 421 2.41 -29.10 -7.92
CA PHE A 421 1.32 -28.46 -7.18
C PHE A 421 1.75 -28.03 -5.76
N ILE A 422 2.35 -28.95 -5.01
CA ILE A 422 2.87 -28.69 -3.65
C ILE A 422 3.96 -27.61 -3.67
N SER A 423 4.82 -27.62 -4.69
CA SER A 423 5.91 -26.65 -4.82
C SER A 423 5.40 -25.23 -5.08
N ILE A 424 4.42 -25.06 -5.98
CA ILE A 424 3.82 -23.75 -6.25
C ILE A 424 3.06 -23.24 -5.01
N LEU A 425 2.39 -24.12 -4.25
CA LEU A 425 1.81 -23.75 -2.95
C LEU A 425 2.86 -23.28 -1.94
N GLY A 426 4.09 -23.81 -2.02
CA GLY A 426 5.24 -23.31 -1.30
C GLY A 426 5.53 -21.84 -1.59
N ALA A 427 5.56 -21.46 -2.87
CA ALA A 427 5.77 -20.07 -3.29
C ALA A 427 4.62 -19.17 -2.81
N VAL A 428 3.37 -19.62 -2.92
CA VAL A 428 2.18 -18.94 -2.39
C VAL A 428 2.31 -18.67 -0.89
N ALA A 429 2.68 -19.70 -0.12
CA ALA A 429 2.87 -19.58 1.32
C ALA A 429 3.98 -18.56 1.66
N SER A 430 5.07 -18.54 0.90
CA SER A 430 6.17 -17.59 1.08
C SER A 430 5.70 -16.14 0.92
N TRP A 431 4.96 -15.86 -0.14
CA TRP A 431 4.43 -14.52 -0.40
C TRP A 431 3.42 -14.09 0.67
N ILE A 432 2.44 -14.92 1.03
CA ILE A 432 1.45 -14.61 2.08
C ILE A 432 2.12 -14.35 3.44
N VAL A 433 3.20 -15.07 3.75
CA VAL A 433 3.95 -14.87 4.99
C VAL A 433 4.74 -13.55 4.94
N THR A 434 5.22 -13.09 3.79
CA THR A 434 6.19 -11.98 3.70
C THR A 434 5.57 -10.64 3.33
N ALA A 435 4.63 -10.60 2.39
CA ALA A 435 3.98 -9.38 1.88
C ALA A 435 3.34 -8.46 2.97
N PRO A 436 2.76 -8.96 4.08
CA PRO A 436 2.18 -8.10 5.11
C PRO A 436 3.16 -7.10 5.74
N ARG A 437 4.48 -7.37 5.66
CA ARG A 437 5.55 -6.50 6.20
C ARG A 437 5.66 -5.19 5.42
N LEU A 438 5.37 -5.20 4.12
CA LEU A 438 5.35 -3.99 3.30
C LEU A 438 4.26 -3.03 3.78
N LEU A 439 3.03 -3.52 3.96
CA LEU A 439 1.90 -2.73 4.45
C LEU A 439 2.16 -2.20 5.87
N MET A 440 2.75 -3.02 6.73
CA MET A 440 3.17 -2.62 8.07
C MET A 440 4.19 -1.45 8.01
N ALA A 441 5.21 -1.55 7.15
CA ALA A 441 6.24 -0.51 7.01
C ALA A 441 5.66 0.81 6.45
N LEU A 442 4.77 0.74 5.46
CA LEU A 442 4.06 1.91 4.92
C LEU A 442 3.19 2.58 6.00
N ALA A 443 2.46 1.78 6.80
CA ALA A 443 1.59 2.26 7.86
C ALA A 443 2.34 2.99 8.97
N GLU A 444 3.51 2.50 9.36
CA GLU A 444 4.35 3.16 10.37
C GLU A 444 4.84 4.53 9.94
N ASP A 445 5.12 4.69 8.65
CA ASP A 445 5.52 5.96 8.05
C ASP A 445 4.31 6.84 7.68
N LYS A 446 3.10 6.47 8.11
CA LYS A 446 1.84 7.18 7.79
C LYS A 446 1.63 7.36 6.29
N LEU A 447 2.11 6.40 5.52
CA LEU A 447 1.85 6.21 4.09
C LEU A 447 0.79 5.14 3.87
N PHE A 448 0.25 4.60 4.96
CA PHE A 448 -0.97 3.81 4.99
C PHE A 448 -1.69 4.05 6.34
N PHE A 449 -2.81 3.39 6.58
CA PHE A 449 -3.52 3.50 7.85
C PHE A 449 -2.68 2.90 9.00
N VAL A 450 -2.41 3.67 10.06
CA VAL A 450 -1.52 3.28 11.17
C VAL A 450 -1.92 1.99 11.90
N GLN A 451 -3.14 1.48 11.75
CA GLN A 451 -3.57 0.19 12.31
C GLN A 451 -2.81 -0.99 11.71
N PHE A 452 -2.37 -0.88 10.47
CA PHE A 452 -1.63 -1.92 9.77
C PHE A 452 -0.21 -2.09 10.32
N ALA A 453 0.27 -1.11 11.09
CA ALA A 453 1.51 -1.23 11.85
C ALA A 453 1.36 -2.05 13.15
N LYS A 454 0.15 -2.50 13.52
CA LYS A 454 -0.08 -3.24 14.77
C LYS A 454 0.53 -4.64 14.68
N ILE A 455 1.32 -4.97 15.69
CA ILE A 455 1.95 -6.28 15.86
C ILE A 455 1.20 -7.08 16.93
N HIS A 456 1.01 -8.38 16.68
CA HIS A 456 0.34 -9.28 17.60
C HIS A 456 1.15 -9.43 18.90
N PRO A 457 0.53 -9.29 20.10
CA PRO A 457 1.27 -9.25 21.36
C PRO A 457 2.04 -10.54 21.68
N VAL A 458 1.50 -11.70 21.30
CA VAL A 458 2.11 -13.03 21.52
C VAL A 458 2.96 -13.46 20.32
N TYR A 459 2.31 -13.74 19.18
CA TYR A 459 2.94 -14.22 17.93
C TYR A 459 3.91 -13.26 17.22
N LYS A 460 3.90 -11.97 17.58
CA LYS A 460 4.73 -10.93 16.93
C LYS A 460 4.53 -10.79 15.41
N SER A 461 3.37 -11.18 14.88
CA SER A 461 2.99 -11.04 13.47
C SER A 461 2.26 -9.70 13.19
N PRO A 462 2.35 -9.13 11.98
CA PRO A 462 1.57 -7.95 11.57
C PRO A 462 0.11 -8.33 11.25
N TYR A 463 -0.63 -8.76 12.26
CA TYR A 463 -1.91 -9.44 12.10
C TYR A 463 -3.00 -8.61 11.39
N VAL A 464 -2.97 -7.28 11.49
CA VAL A 464 -3.93 -6.42 10.79
C VAL A 464 -3.66 -6.42 9.29
N SER A 465 -2.39 -6.35 8.89
CA SER A 465 -1.99 -6.46 7.49
C SER A 465 -2.32 -7.83 6.91
N ILE A 466 -2.08 -8.91 7.67
CA ILE A 466 -2.42 -10.27 7.26
C ILE A 466 -3.92 -10.42 6.98
N ILE A 467 -4.77 -9.94 7.90
CA ILE A 467 -6.24 -10.02 7.72
C ILE A 467 -6.70 -9.23 6.51
N PHE A 468 -6.16 -8.03 6.29
CA PHE A 468 -6.52 -7.22 5.12
C PHE A 468 -6.08 -7.89 3.82
N GLU A 469 -4.84 -8.39 3.79
CA GLU A 469 -4.31 -9.07 2.62
C GLU A 469 -5.12 -10.33 2.31
N PHE A 470 -5.51 -11.11 3.31
CA PHE A 470 -6.45 -12.23 3.15
C PHE A 470 -7.71 -11.81 2.37
N PHE A 471 -8.40 -10.74 2.78
CA PHE A 471 -9.61 -10.29 2.07
C PHE A 471 -9.33 -9.79 0.66
N ILE A 472 -8.21 -9.08 0.44
CA ILE A 472 -7.81 -8.63 -0.90
C ILE A 472 -7.51 -9.82 -1.82
N LEU A 473 -6.85 -10.86 -1.30
CA LEU A 473 -6.53 -12.07 -2.06
C LEU A 473 -7.79 -12.85 -2.42
N ILE A 474 -8.74 -13.02 -1.48
CA ILE A 474 -10.03 -13.64 -1.79
C ILE A 474 -10.77 -12.85 -2.88
N LEU A 475 -10.80 -11.52 -2.76
CA LEU A 475 -11.41 -10.66 -3.77
C LEU A 475 -10.74 -10.82 -5.13
N LEU A 476 -9.40 -10.80 -5.19
CA LEU A 476 -8.65 -10.98 -6.43
C LEU A 476 -8.81 -12.37 -7.04
N VAL A 477 -8.97 -13.42 -6.23
CA VAL A 477 -9.26 -14.77 -6.75
C VAL A 477 -10.66 -14.85 -7.33
N ILE A 478 -11.67 -14.24 -6.69
CA ILE A 478 -13.05 -14.19 -7.21
C ILE A 478 -13.11 -13.41 -8.52
N ILE A 479 -12.40 -12.28 -8.56
CA ILE A 479 -12.39 -11.36 -9.69
C ILE A 479 -11.51 -11.91 -10.85
N GLY A 480 -10.37 -12.51 -10.51
CA GLY A 480 -9.34 -13.00 -11.42
C GLY A 480 -9.48 -14.47 -11.82
N SER A 481 -10.59 -15.13 -11.48
CA SER A 481 -10.82 -16.55 -11.79
C SER A 481 -10.89 -16.88 -13.29
N GLY A 482 -10.74 -15.87 -14.17
CA GLY A 482 -10.87 -15.99 -15.62
C GLY A 482 -9.66 -16.55 -16.38
N SER A 483 -8.41 -16.40 -15.90
CA SER A 483 -7.22 -17.05 -16.51
C SER A 483 -5.91 -16.72 -15.75
N TYR A 484 -5.07 -17.74 -15.50
CA TYR A 484 -3.68 -17.60 -15.04
C TYR A 484 -2.85 -16.68 -15.94
N GLU A 485 -3.00 -16.81 -17.27
CA GLU A 485 -2.20 -16.06 -18.25
C GLU A 485 -2.47 -14.56 -18.16
N THR A 486 -3.72 -14.17 -17.91
CA THR A 486 -4.09 -12.75 -17.74
C THR A 486 -3.36 -12.16 -16.53
N LEU A 487 -3.34 -12.87 -15.40
CA LEU A 487 -2.62 -12.41 -14.20
C LEU A 487 -1.11 -12.38 -14.43
N LEU A 488 -0.55 -13.38 -15.11
CA LEU A 488 0.85 -13.43 -15.50
C LEU A 488 1.23 -12.21 -16.34
N HIS A 489 0.47 -11.91 -17.39
CA HIS A 489 0.75 -10.78 -18.26
C HIS A 489 0.57 -9.42 -17.55
N MET A 490 -0.35 -9.32 -16.58
CA MET A 490 -0.50 -8.12 -15.73
C MET A 490 0.70 -7.87 -14.82
N LEU A 491 1.40 -8.92 -14.37
CA LEU A 491 2.58 -8.77 -13.49
C LEU A 491 3.75 -8.11 -14.20
N ILE A 492 3.93 -8.38 -15.48
CA ILE A 492 5.13 -7.96 -16.23
C ILE A 492 5.34 -6.44 -16.18
N PRO A 493 4.37 -5.58 -16.57
CA PRO A 493 4.53 -4.12 -16.45
C PRO A 493 4.65 -3.63 -15.00
N LEU A 494 3.98 -4.27 -14.04
CA LEU A 494 4.10 -3.92 -12.62
C LEU A 494 5.52 -4.17 -12.11
N ILE A 495 6.07 -5.34 -12.40
CA ILE A 495 7.41 -5.75 -11.99
C ILE A 495 8.48 -4.93 -12.72
N ILE A 496 8.32 -4.65 -14.01
CA ILE A 496 9.22 -3.76 -14.75
C ILE A 496 9.28 -2.38 -14.08
N PHE A 497 8.14 -1.81 -13.68
CA PHE A 497 8.10 -0.54 -12.95
C PHE A 497 8.85 -0.63 -11.60
N ILE A 498 8.60 -1.69 -10.83
CA ILE A 498 9.21 -1.91 -9.51
C ILE A 498 10.73 -2.12 -9.64
N TYR A 499 11.18 -3.03 -10.49
CA TYR A 499 12.61 -3.36 -10.65
C TYR A 499 13.39 -2.23 -11.30
N SER A 500 12.81 -1.52 -12.27
CA SER A 500 13.42 -0.30 -12.80
C SER A 500 13.62 0.74 -11.70
N SER A 501 12.67 0.87 -10.76
CA SER A 501 12.81 1.78 -9.63
C SER A 501 13.93 1.36 -8.66
N VAL A 502 14.16 0.06 -8.48
CA VAL A 502 15.25 -0.50 -7.65
C VAL A 502 16.60 -0.27 -8.31
N LEU A 503 16.71 -0.60 -9.60
CA LEU A 503 17.92 -0.38 -10.41
C LEU A 503 18.31 1.10 -10.42
N LEU A 504 17.33 1.99 -10.67
CA LEU A 504 17.55 3.43 -10.63
C LEU A 504 17.91 3.93 -9.22
N ALA A 505 17.46 3.25 -8.16
CA ALA A 505 17.78 3.66 -6.79
C ALA A 505 19.25 3.46 -6.48
N VAL A 506 19.89 2.39 -6.98
CA VAL A 506 21.34 2.19 -6.91
C VAL A 506 22.07 3.37 -7.54
N LEU A 507 21.69 3.73 -8.78
CA LEU A 507 22.28 4.84 -9.51
C LEU A 507 22.14 6.17 -8.75
N VAL A 508 20.92 6.51 -8.34
CA VAL A 508 20.62 7.77 -7.65
C VAL A 508 21.34 7.86 -6.30
N LEU A 509 21.46 6.76 -5.57
CA LEU A 509 22.15 6.74 -4.28
C LEU A 509 23.68 6.82 -4.42
N ARG A 510 24.25 6.39 -5.55
CA ARG A 510 25.67 6.61 -5.85
C ARG A 510 26.00 8.10 -5.95
N PHE A 511 25.09 8.91 -6.50
CA PHE A 511 25.28 10.36 -6.62
C PHE A 511 24.82 11.13 -5.38
N LYS A 512 23.64 10.82 -4.82
CA LYS A 512 23.08 11.58 -3.69
C LYS A 512 23.75 11.29 -2.36
N ARG A 513 24.26 10.07 -2.17
CA ARG A 513 24.83 9.59 -0.89
C ARG A 513 26.03 8.65 -1.12
N PRO A 514 27.14 9.18 -1.68
CA PRO A 514 28.33 8.37 -1.97
C PRO A 514 28.95 7.78 -0.70
N ASP A 515 28.89 8.49 0.43
CA ASP A 515 29.65 8.15 1.65
C ASP A 515 29.02 7.04 2.51
N ILE A 516 27.81 6.56 2.19
CA ILE A 516 27.19 5.49 2.97
C ILE A 516 28.00 4.19 2.80
N PRO A 517 28.34 3.49 3.90
CA PRO A 517 29.03 2.21 3.83
C PRO A 517 28.16 1.17 3.12
N ARG A 518 28.75 0.53 2.10
CA ARG A 518 28.14 -0.53 1.29
C ARG A 518 28.86 -1.84 1.60
N THR A 519 28.19 -2.75 2.31
CA THR A 519 28.79 -4.05 2.68
C THR A 519 28.88 -4.96 1.46
N PHE A 520 27.95 -4.81 0.52
CA PHE A 520 27.99 -5.39 -0.81
C PHE A 520 27.92 -4.27 -1.84
N ARG A 521 28.72 -4.34 -2.91
CA ARG A 521 28.70 -3.39 -4.03
C ARG A 521 28.45 -4.14 -5.32
N VAL A 522 27.42 -3.74 -6.07
CA VAL A 522 27.14 -4.30 -7.40
C VAL A 522 28.22 -3.85 -8.39
N PRO A 523 28.73 -4.75 -9.26
CA PRO A 523 29.60 -4.36 -10.37
C PRO A 523 28.87 -3.41 -11.33
N PHE A 524 29.63 -2.54 -12.00
CA PHE A 524 29.09 -1.56 -12.96
C PHE A 524 27.94 -0.70 -12.45
N GLY A 525 27.80 -0.46 -11.14
CA GLY A 525 26.62 0.14 -10.51
C GLY A 525 26.22 1.56 -10.95
N LYS A 526 26.96 2.21 -11.87
CA LYS A 526 26.56 3.46 -12.54
C LYS A 526 25.97 3.22 -13.93
N ILE A 527 26.49 2.26 -14.70
CA ILE A 527 26.11 2.03 -16.11
C ILE A 527 25.21 0.81 -16.22
N GLY A 528 25.55 -0.28 -15.52
CA GLY A 528 24.80 -1.53 -15.54
C GLY A 528 23.31 -1.37 -15.21
N PRO A 529 22.88 -0.60 -14.17
CA PRO A 529 21.46 -0.45 -13.89
C PRO A 529 20.70 0.25 -15.02
N LEU A 530 21.35 1.20 -15.72
CA LEU A 530 20.74 1.89 -16.85
C LEU A 530 20.58 0.96 -18.06
N LEU A 531 21.61 0.16 -18.37
CA LEU A 531 21.55 -0.84 -19.44
C LEU A 531 20.47 -1.89 -19.17
N THR A 532 20.36 -2.36 -17.93
CA THR A 532 19.31 -3.32 -17.54
C THR A 532 17.90 -2.69 -17.66
N ILE A 533 17.72 -1.44 -17.25
CA ILE A 533 16.44 -0.72 -17.43
C ILE A 533 16.09 -0.62 -18.93
N LEU A 534 17.06 -0.25 -19.76
CA LEU A 534 16.84 -0.15 -21.21
C LEU A 534 16.46 -1.50 -21.82
N PHE A 535 17.12 -2.58 -21.38
CA PHE A 535 16.77 -3.94 -21.80
C PHE A 535 15.35 -4.32 -21.38
N MET A 536 14.95 -4.09 -20.12
CA MET A 536 13.59 -4.35 -19.64
C MET A 536 12.54 -3.53 -20.41
N PHE A 537 12.86 -2.29 -20.77
CA PHE A 537 11.99 -1.49 -21.63
C PHE A 537 11.89 -2.06 -23.04
N GLY A 538 12.99 -2.57 -23.60
CA GLY A 538 12.98 -3.32 -24.87
C GLY A 538 12.07 -4.55 -24.83
N LEU A 539 12.11 -5.31 -23.73
CA LEU A 539 11.19 -6.45 -23.52
C LEU A 539 9.72 -5.99 -23.48
N LEU A 540 9.43 -4.86 -22.84
CA LEU A 540 8.08 -4.27 -22.82
C LEU A 540 7.61 -3.87 -24.22
N VAL A 541 8.51 -3.34 -25.05
CA VAL A 541 8.19 -3.03 -26.46
C VAL A 541 7.92 -4.33 -27.23
N GLY A 542 8.73 -5.37 -27.04
CA GLY A 542 8.49 -6.69 -27.60
C GLY A 542 7.10 -7.23 -27.24
N PHE A 543 6.70 -7.15 -25.97
CA PHE A 543 5.35 -7.53 -25.53
C PHE A 543 4.24 -6.84 -26.32
N VAL A 544 4.36 -5.52 -26.48
CA VAL A 544 3.38 -4.70 -27.19
C VAL A 544 3.24 -5.12 -28.65
N LEU A 545 4.35 -5.51 -29.27
CA LEU A 545 4.38 -5.87 -30.68
C LEU A 545 3.87 -7.30 -30.94
N TYR A 546 4.11 -8.23 -30.02
CA TYR A 546 3.87 -9.66 -30.24
C TYR A 546 2.70 -10.25 -29.46
N THR A 547 2.09 -9.52 -28.52
CA THR A 547 0.91 -9.98 -27.78
C THR A 547 -0.32 -9.17 -28.16
N HIS A 548 -1.34 -9.85 -28.72
CA HIS A 548 -2.55 -9.21 -29.26
C HIS A 548 -3.27 -8.31 -28.23
N SER A 549 -3.34 -8.74 -26.96
CA SER A 549 -4.00 -8.01 -25.87
C SER A 549 -3.05 -7.12 -25.05
N ALA A 550 -1.80 -6.93 -25.49
CA ALA A 550 -0.78 -6.21 -24.71
C ALA A 550 -1.22 -4.81 -24.30
N TRP A 551 -1.84 -4.05 -25.22
CA TRP A 551 -2.28 -2.69 -24.94
C TRP A 551 -3.34 -2.63 -23.83
N GLU A 552 -4.27 -3.57 -23.79
CA GLU A 552 -5.29 -3.63 -22.73
C GLU A 552 -4.66 -3.99 -21.39
N ILE A 553 -3.76 -4.98 -21.38
CA ILE A 553 -3.05 -5.41 -20.17
C ILE A 553 -2.16 -4.29 -19.61
N LEU A 554 -1.51 -3.52 -20.49
CA LEU A 554 -0.73 -2.35 -20.08
C LEU A 554 -1.60 -1.23 -19.54
N LYS A 555 -2.75 -0.95 -20.15
CA LYS A 555 -3.71 0.04 -19.63
C LYS A 555 -4.17 -0.34 -18.22
N ILE A 556 -4.52 -1.61 -18.03
CA ILE A 556 -4.93 -2.16 -16.72
C ILE A 556 -3.80 -2.02 -15.69
N SER A 557 -2.60 -2.43 -16.04
CA SER A 557 -1.47 -2.40 -15.11
C SER A 557 -1.05 -0.97 -14.77
N LEU A 558 -1.05 -0.08 -15.76
CA LEU A 558 -0.77 1.33 -15.58
C LEU A 558 -1.86 2.02 -14.75
N SER A 559 -3.14 1.65 -14.92
CA SER A 559 -4.23 2.21 -14.13
C SER A 559 -4.10 1.83 -12.65
N LEU A 560 -3.71 0.59 -12.35
CA LEU A 560 -3.42 0.12 -10.99
C LEU A 560 -2.27 0.90 -10.33
N ILE A 561 -1.21 1.20 -11.10
CA ILE A 561 -0.10 2.05 -10.63
C ILE A 561 -0.61 3.48 -10.40
N LEU A 562 -1.27 4.08 -11.40
CA LEU A 562 -1.70 5.48 -11.37
C LEU A 562 -2.78 5.74 -10.31
N PHE A 563 -3.59 4.74 -9.96
CA PHE A 563 -4.52 4.81 -8.83
C PHE A 563 -3.82 5.03 -7.48
N GLY A 564 -2.53 4.68 -7.38
CA GLY A 564 -1.69 5.06 -6.25
C GLY A 564 -1.61 6.58 -6.06
N ILE A 565 -1.73 7.39 -7.10
CA ILE A 565 -1.65 8.86 -6.97
C ILE A 565 -2.83 9.42 -6.17
N PRO A 566 -4.12 9.20 -6.53
CA PRO A 566 -5.23 9.64 -5.71
C PRO A 566 -5.23 8.97 -4.33
N ALA A 567 -4.83 7.69 -4.22
CA ALA A 567 -4.70 7.02 -2.93
C ALA A 567 -3.67 7.70 -2.01
N TYR A 568 -2.51 8.11 -2.54
CA TYR A 568 -1.50 8.87 -1.81
C TYR A 568 -2.07 10.18 -1.26
N PHE A 569 -2.73 10.96 -2.12
CA PHE A 569 -3.31 12.22 -1.71
C PHE A 569 -4.41 11.99 -0.67
N PHE A 570 -5.25 10.97 -0.83
CA PHE A 570 -6.25 10.61 0.17
C PHE A 570 -5.62 10.29 1.54
N ILE A 571 -4.54 9.51 1.56
CA ILE A 571 -3.83 9.16 2.80
C ILE A 571 -3.12 10.39 3.39
N GLU A 572 -2.51 11.24 2.58
CA GLU A 572 -1.91 12.50 3.05
C GLU A 572 -2.96 13.47 3.61
N LEU A 573 -4.10 13.59 2.94
CA LEU A 573 -5.26 14.36 3.39
C LEU A 573 -5.74 13.81 4.74
N PHE A 574 -5.79 12.48 4.88
CA PHE A 574 -6.17 11.82 6.12
C PHE A 574 -5.30 12.24 7.32
N TYR A 575 -3.99 12.45 7.12
CA TYR A 575 -3.06 12.86 8.18
C TYR A 575 -2.83 14.38 8.29
N THR A 576 -3.39 15.19 7.39
CA THR A 576 -3.16 16.64 7.37
C THR A 576 -4.08 17.39 8.35
N LYS A 577 -3.49 18.29 9.16
CA LYS A 577 -4.18 19.06 10.23
C LYS A 577 -5.46 19.79 9.76
N LYS A 578 -5.42 20.41 8.57
CA LYS A 578 -6.57 21.13 7.97
C LYS A 578 -7.79 20.21 7.79
N TYR A 579 -7.56 18.99 7.32
CA TYR A 579 -8.62 18.00 7.04
C TYR A 579 -9.06 17.23 8.27
N THR A 580 -8.20 17.11 9.30
CA THR A 580 -8.63 16.63 10.62
C THR A 580 -9.73 17.51 11.20
N ILE A 581 -9.60 18.84 11.08
CA ILE A 581 -10.61 19.82 11.51
C ILE A 581 -11.87 19.71 10.64
N LEU A 582 -11.74 19.57 9.31
CA LEU A 582 -12.88 19.40 8.41
C LEU A 582 -13.67 18.12 8.69
N ARG A 583 -13.00 16.98 8.85
CA ARG A 583 -13.64 15.71 9.23
C ARG A 583 -14.36 15.85 10.56
N ARG A 584 -13.77 16.55 11.53
CA ARG A 584 -14.41 16.82 12.82
C ARG A 584 -15.65 17.69 12.66
N ARG A 585 -15.62 18.70 11.79
CA ARG A 585 -16.79 19.54 11.45
C ARG A 585 -17.90 18.74 10.77
N ALA A 586 -17.57 17.86 9.82
CA ALA A 586 -18.52 16.96 9.17
C ALA A 586 -19.12 15.97 10.19
N MET A 587 -18.27 15.33 11.00
CA MET A 587 -18.70 14.46 12.10
C MET A 587 -19.54 15.21 13.15
N PHE A 588 -19.24 16.49 13.41
CA PHE A 588 -20.03 17.34 14.30
C PHE A 588 -21.45 17.53 13.75
N LYS A 589 -21.59 17.88 12.46
CA LYS A 589 -22.90 17.99 11.80
C LYS A 589 -23.67 16.67 11.77
N LEU A 590 -22.99 15.59 11.38
CA LEU A 590 -23.57 14.25 11.39
C LEU A 590 -24.01 13.85 12.81
N GLN A 591 -23.16 14.09 13.81
CA GLN A 591 -23.51 13.85 15.20
C GLN A 591 -24.60 14.78 15.68
N HIS A 592 -24.69 16.04 15.23
CA HIS A 592 -25.77 16.97 15.57
C HIS A 592 -27.11 16.44 15.05
N ALA A 593 -27.14 15.99 13.79
CA ALA A 593 -28.29 15.33 13.18
C ALA A 593 -28.69 14.05 13.94
N LEU A 594 -27.70 13.25 14.34
CA LEU A 594 -27.89 12.02 15.13
C LEU A 594 -28.04 12.26 16.64
N HIS A 595 -27.79 13.46 17.17
CA HIS A 595 -27.79 13.76 18.61
C HIS A 595 -29.19 13.73 19.17
N LYS A 596 -30.19 13.99 18.30
CA LYS A 596 -31.61 13.80 18.62
C LYS A 596 -31.92 12.34 18.98
N THR A 597 -31.15 11.37 18.49
CA THR A 597 -31.40 9.92 18.64
C THR A 597 -30.43 9.20 19.59
N ILE A 598 -29.16 9.61 19.72
CA ILE A 598 -28.15 8.86 20.49
C ILE A 598 -27.53 9.73 21.60
N LYS A 599 -27.88 9.48 22.86
CA LYS A 599 -27.33 10.18 24.05
C LYS A 599 -26.08 9.47 24.61
N PRO A 600 -24.84 10.00 24.45
CA PRO A 600 -23.61 9.35 24.93
C PRO A 600 -23.34 9.55 26.44
N LEU A 601 -24.37 9.70 27.26
CA LEU A 601 -24.27 9.99 28.71
C LEU A 601 -23.41 8.97 29.47
N ARG A 602 -23.40 7.71 29.01
CA ARG A 602 -22.62 6.62 29.63
C ARG A 602 -21.11 6.87 29.57
N LEU A 603 -20.59 7.51 28.50
CA LEU A 603 -19.15 7.79 28.39
C LEU A 603 -18.72 8.82 29.43
N TYR A 604 -19.41 9.95 29.48
CA TYR A 604 -19.08 11.05 30.39
C TYR A 604 -19.28 10.64 31.86
N ALA A 605 -20.33 9.88 32.16
CA ALA A 605 -20.52 9.29 33.50
C ALA A 605 -19.34 8.38 33.91
N GLN A 606 -18.81 7.58 32.99
CA GLN A 606 -17.63 6.76 33.28
C GLN A 606 -16.38 7.61 33.51
N MET A 607 -16.15 8.64 32.70
CA MET A 607 -15.00 9.55 32.87
C MET A 607 -15.01 10.24 34.24
N VAL A 608 -16.18 10.74 34.68
CA VAL A 608 -16.33 11.38 36.00
C VAL A 608 -16.15 10.39 37.15
N ARG A 609 -16.68 9.16 37.03
CA ARG A 609 -16.46 8.11 38.06
C ARG A 609 -15.00 7.72 38.20
N MET A 610 -14.26 7.65 37.09
CA MET A 610 -12.84 7.24 37.10
C MET A 610 -11.94 8.20 37.88
N VAL A 611 -12.31 9.47 37.96
CA VAL A 611 -11.56 10.49 38.70
C VAL A 611 -12.09 10.75 40.12
N GLY A 612 -13.10 9.98 40.57
CA GLY A 612 -13.64 10.11 41.93
C GLY A 612 -14.57 11.31 42.14
N GLY A 613 -15.17 11.84 41.06
CA GLY A 613 -15.98 13.05 41.11
C GLY A 613 -15.21 14.31 40.72
N VAL A 614 -15.93 15.43 40.65
CA VAL A 614 -15.39 16.70 40.12
C VAL A 614 -15.96 17.86 40.93
N LYS A 615 -15.09 18.80 41.32
CA LYS A 615 -15.42 20.06 42.00
C LYS A 615 -14.56 21.19 41.42
N GLY A 616 -14.94 22.44 41.68
CA GLY A 616 -14.13 23.61 41.31
C GLY A 616 -14.25 23.99 39.83
N THR A 617 -13.14 24.36 39.19
CA THR A 617 -13.08 24.79 37.79
C THR A 617 -12.80 23.61 36.87
N VAL A 618 -13.67 23.38 35.88
CA VAL A 618 -13.57 22.25 34.95
C VAL A 618 -13.28 22.75 33.55
N ILE A 619 -12.27 22.16 32.91
CA ILE A 619 -12.02 22.35 31.49
C ILE A 619 -12.64 21.21 30.70
N ASP A 620 -13.62 21.57 29.88
CA ASP A 620 -14.18 20.72 28.84
C ASP A 620 -13.43 21.00 27.54
N PHE A 621 -12.36 20.23 27.29
CA PHE A 621 -11.51 20.40 26.12
C PHE A 621 -12.01 19.55 24.96
N ASN A 622 -12.58 20.24 23.98
CA ASN A 622 -12.85 19.74 22.63
C ASN A 622 -13.68 18.44 22.62
N THR A 623 -14.53 18.25 23.64
CA THR A 623 -15.48 17.13 23.68
C THR A 623 -16.62 17.40 22.69
N PRO A 624 -17.09 16.38 21.96
CA PRO A 624 -18.15 16.56 20.98
C PRO A 624 -19.43 17.09 21.64
N HIS A 625 -19.97 18.17 21.07
CA HIS A 625 -21.17 18.90 21.50
C HIS A 625 -21.08 19.47 22.93
N ALA A 626 -19.85 19.79 23.40
CA ALA A 626 -19.57 20.07 24.81
C ALA A 626 -20.26 19.03 25.73
N GLY A 627 -20.21 17.76 25.32
CA GLY A 627 -21.00 16.72 25.94
C GLY A 627 -20.65 16.50 27.41
N MET A 628 -19.43 16.83 27.83
CA MET A 628 -19.06 16.85 29.25
C MET A 628 -19.79 17.98 29.99
N THR A 629 -19.79 19.20 29.46
CA THR A 629 -20.53 20.35 30.02
C THR A 629 -22.02 20.03 30.17
N ARG A 630 -22.65 19.52 29.11
CA ARG A 630 -24.07 19.11 29.14
C ARG A 630 -24.33 18.01 30.17
N PHE A 631 -23.42 17.05 30.31
CA PHE A 631 -23.52 15.99 31.32
C PHE A 631 -23.46 16.56 32.75
N LEU A 632 -22.49 17.43 33.04
CA LEU A 632 -22.30 18.02 34.37
C LEU A 632 -23.50 18.87 34.78
N LYS A 633 -24.02 19.71 33.87
CA LYS A 633 -25.21 20.53 34.11
C LYS A 633 -26.46 19.68 34.31
N ARG A 634 -26.69 18.67 33.45
CA ARG A 634 -27.85 17.76 33.58
C ARG A 634 -27.85 16.97 34.89
N LYS A 635 -26.66 16.64 35.42
CA LYS A 635 -26.52 15.94 36.70
C LYS A 635 -26.43 16.86 37.92
N LYS A 636 -26.58 18.18 37.74
CA LYS A 636 -26.48 19.21 38.80
C LYS A 636 -25.23 19.01 39.68
N MET A 637 -24.09 18.69 39.05
CA MET A 637 -22.83 18.48 39.76
C MET A 637 -22.33 19.80 40.36
N ASN A 638 -21.74 19.76 41.55
CA ASN A 638 -21.21 20.93 42.23
C ASN A 638 -19.90 21.44 41.59
N VAL A 639 -20.06 22.21 40.50
CA VAL A 639 -18.96 22.75 39.69
C VAL A 639 -19.08 24.28 39.66
N SER A 640 -18.06 24.98 40.15
CA SER A 640 -18.06 26.45 40.27
C SER A 640 -17.99 27.18 38.93
N LYS A 641 -17.23 26.63 37.98
CA LYS A 641 -16.98 27.26 36.67
C LYS A 641 -16.64 26.19 35.63
N ILE A 642 -17.21 26.28 34.44
CA ILE A 642 -16.88 25.39 33.31
C ILE A 642 -16.27 26.22 32.19
N ILE A 643 -15.11 25.79 31.70
CA ILE A 643 -14.41 26.43 30.58
C ILE A 643 -14.41 25.46 29.41
N VAL A 644 -15.16 25.80 28.37
CA VAL A 644 -15.25 25.03 27.13
C VAL A 644 -14.22 25.55 26.15
N LEU A 645 -13.28 24.69 25.75
CA LEU A 645 -12.25 25.00 24.77
C LEU A 645 -12.50 24.17 23.51
N ASN A 646 -12.86 24.79 22.39
CA ASN A 646 -13.19 24.04 21.17
C ASN A 646 -12.51 24.62 19.91
N LEU A 647 -12.08 23.71 19.02
CA LEU A 647 -11.41 24.04 17.75
C LEU A 647 -12.41 24.41 16.64
N VAL A 648 -13.66 23.95 16.72
CA VAL A 648 -14.68 24.12 15.66
C VAL A 648 -15.47 25.41 15.91
N LYS A 649 -15.42 26.36 14.97
CA LYS A 649 -16.06 27.68 15.13
C LYS A 649 -17.59 27.56 15.27
N GLU A 650 -18.21 26.68 14.48
CA GLU A 650 -19.66 26.53 14.42
C GLU A 650 -20.21 25.97 15.73
N GLU A 651 -19.48 25.02 16.31
CA GLU A 651 -19.82 24.42 17.60
C GLU A 651 -19.72 25.46 18.73
N VAL A 652 -18.70 26.33 18.71
CA VAL A 652 -18.59 27.45 19.66
C VAL A 652 -19.76 28.44 19.52
N GLU A 653 -20.14 28.78 18.29
CA GLU A 653 -21.26 29.70 18.03
C GLU A 653 -22.60 29.09 18.46
N GLU A 654 -22.80 27.79 18.27
CA GLU A 654 -24.00 27.07 18.70
C GLU A 654 -24.09 27.00 20.23
N LEU A 655 -23.01 26.62 20.90
CA LEU A 655 -22.96 26.56 22.37
C LEU A 655 -23.19 27.94 23.02
N ARG A 656 -22.75 29.03 22.37
CA ARG A 656 -23.03 30.39 22.82
C ARG A 656 -24.51 30.77 22.70
N LYS A 657 -25.22 30.27 21.68
CA LYS A 657 -26.67 30.49 21.53
C LYS A 657 -27.48 29.73 22.57
N GLU A 658 -26.98 28.59 23.07
CA GLU A 658 -27.65 27.81 24.11
C GLU A 658 -27.64 28.47 25.48
N GLY A 659 -26.78 29.47 25.71
CA GLY A 659 -26.88 30.36 26.89
C GLY A 659 -26.66 29.66 28.25
N PHE A 660 -25.62 28.80 28.38
CA PHE A 660 -25.34 28.14 29.65
C PHE A 660 -24.83 29.11 30.72
N GLU A 661 -25.53 29.21 31.86
CA GLU A 661 -25.06 29.98 33.02
C GLU A 661 -23.76 29.40 33.61
N GLY A 662 -22.80 30.26 33.93
CA GLY A 662 -21.52 29.86 34.56
C GLY A 662 -20.57 29.06 33.65
N VAL A 663 -20.73 29.17 32.33
CA VAL A 663 -19.89 28.51 31.33
C VAL A 663 -19.18 29.53 30.44
N GLU A 664 -17.86 29.49 30.42
CA GLU A 664 -17.04 30.29 29.50
C GLU A 664 -16.68 29.48 28.26
N ILE A 665 -17.00 30.02 27.07
CA ILE A 665 -16.79 29.31 25.81
C ILE A 665 -15.75 30.05 24.96
N HIS A 666 -14.59 29.41 24.79
CA HIS A 666 -13.48 29.97 24.01
C HIS A 666 -13.19 29.13 22.76
N LYS A 667 -13.06 29.83 21.63
CA LYS A 667 -12.55 29.26 20.39
C LYS A 667 -11.02 29.22 20.45
N ILE A 668 -10.44 28.03 20.32
CA ILE A 668 -8.99 27.85 20.20
C ILE A 668 -8.61 27.66 18.72
N ARG A 669 -7.51 28.28 18.28
CA ARG A 669 -7.00 28.14 16.90
C ARG A 669 -6.18 26.86 16.72
N SER A 670 -5.65 26.30 17.81
CA SER A 670 -4.86 25.07 17.79
C SER A 670 -4.91 24.37 19.15
N TYR A 671 -4.21 23.25 19.32
CA TYR A 671 -4.10 22.51 20.58
C TYR A 671 -3.28 23.24 21.67
N THR A 672 -3.23 24.57 21.61
CA THR A 672 -2.59 25.41 22.62
C THR A 672 -3.62 25.78 23.67
N LEU A 673 -3.35 25.39 24.92
CA LEU A 673 -4.20 25.73 26.05
C LEU A 673 -3.93 27.15 26.55
N PRO A 674 -4.96 27.91 26.93
CA PRO A 674 -4.79 29.22 27.56
C PRO A 674 -4.22 29.07 28.98
N SER A 675 -3.60 30.14 29.49
CA SER A 675 -3.02 30.22 30.83
C SER A 675 -4.10 30.31 31.92
N VAL A 676 -4.87 29.24 32.11
CA VAL A 676 -5.91 29.15 33.14
C VAL A 676 -5.57 28.04 34.12
N ARG A 677 -6.05 28.14 35.37
CA ARG A 677 -5.90 27.10 36.39
C ARG A 677 -7.22 26.36 36.58
N ALA A 678 -7.20 25.03 36.42
CA ALA A 678 -8.38 24.18 36.57
C ALA A 678 -8.16 23.03 37.56
N ASP A 679 -9.24 22.60 38.18
CA ASP A 679 -9.31 21.48 39.12
C ASP A 679 -9.57 20.15 38.39
N ALA A 680 -10.24 20.20 37.23
CA ALA A 680 -10.42 19.03 36.37
C ALA A 680 -10.22 19.33 34.88
N PHE A 681 -9.67 18.37 34.14
CA PHE A 681 -9.50 18.44 32.69
C PHE A 681 -10.09 17.20 31.99
N PHE A 682 -11.03 17.41 31.08
CA PHE A 682 -11.64 16.34 30.30
C PHE A 682 -11.44 16.55 28.80
N SER A 683 -11.13 15.48 28.09
CA SER A 683 -10.99 15.50 26.64
C SER A 683 -11.39 14.17 26.00
N VAL A 684 -11.96 14.25 24.80
CA VAL A 684 -12.37 13.07 24.02
C VAL A 684 -11.66 13.07 22.67
N ASN A 685 -10.94 11.98 22.37
CA ASN A 685 -10.19 11.71 21.15
C ASN A 685 -8.96 12.59 20.87
N ASP A 686 -8.71 13.67 21.60
CA ASP A 686 -7.65 14.64 21.22
C ASP A 686 -6.24 14.07 21.34
N LEU A 687 -5.95 13.25 22.35
CA LEU A 687 -4.66 12.54 22.44
C LEU A 687 -4.38 11.71 21.18
N GLY A 688 -5.42 11.25 20.48
CA GLY A 688 -5.30 10.55 19.21
C GLY A 688 -4.90 11.43 18.02
N GLN A 689 -5.19 12.73 18.09
CA GLN A 689 -5.16 13.67 16.95
C GLN A 689 -4.07 14.74 17.07
N VAL A 690 -3.57 15.02 18.27
CA VAL A 690 -2.50 16.00 18.50
C VAL A 690 -1.22 15.60 17.76
N LYS A 691 -0.53 16.57 17.14
CA LYS A 691 0.72 16.29 16.41
C LYS A 691 1.85 15.85 17.34
N ASP A 692 1.90 16.46 18.52
CA ASP A 692 2.91 16.23 19.56
C ASP A 692 2.17 15.99 20.88
N VAL A 693 2.11 14.71 21.27
CA VAL A 693 1.42 14.27 22.47
C VAL A 693 2.14 14.77 23.72
N GLU A 694 3.46 14.77 23.72
CA GLU A 694 4.26 15.17 24.87
C GLU A 694 4.10 16.66 25.16
N HIS A 695 4.21 17.50 24.12
CA HIS A 695 3.98 18.93 24.26
C HIS A 695 2.54 19.24 24.72
N PHE A 696 1.55 18.51 24.21
CA PHE A 696 0.16 18.69 24.65
C PHE A 696 -0.06 18.29 26.11
N VAL A 697 0.48 17.14 26.53
CA VAL A 697 0.41 16.66 27.93
C VAL A 697 1.13 17.64 28.87
N LYS A 698 2.26 18.23 28.45
CA LYS A 698 2.96 19.29 29.18
C LYS A 698 2.07 20.51 29.42
N GLN A 699 1.30 20.93 28.43
CA GLN A 699 0.36 22.05 28.59
C GLN A 699 -0.78 21.70 29.54
N VAL A 700 -1.34 20.49 29.44
CA VAL A 700 -2.39 20.01 30.37
C VAL A 700 -1.87 20.05 31.81
N SER A 701 -0.63 19.60 32.04
CA SER A 701 0.01 19.68 33.35
C SER A 701 0.13 21.14 33.84
N ARG A 702 0.49 22.10 32.99
CA ARG A 702 0.57 23.52 33.39
C ARG A 702 -0.77 24.09 33.86
N VAL A 703 -1.84 23.74 33.15
CA VAL A 703 -3.20 24.24 33.40
C VAL A 703 -3.84 23.61 34.64
N LEU A 704 -3.50 22.37 34.97
CA LEU A 704 -4.02 21.72 36.17
C LEU A 704 -3.38 22.29 37.45
N LYS A 705 -4.19 22.49 38.48
CA LYS A 705 -3.73 22.77 39.85
C LYS A 705 -3.09 21.53 40.46
N LYS A 706 -2.31 21.71 41.54
CA LYS A 706 -1.80 20.58 42.34
C LYS A 706 -2.98 19.76 42.86
N ARG A 707 -2.92 18.43 42.78
CA ARG A 707 -4.04 17.50 43.04
C ARG A 707 -5.25 17.62 42.09
N GLY A 708 -5.14 18.40 41.01
CA GLY A 708 -6.17 18.45 39.97
C GLY A 708 -6.29 17.13 39.21
N VAL A 709 -7.49 16.76 38.80
CA VAL A 709 -7.79 15.50 38.11
C VAL A 709 -7.83 15.67 36.60
N PHE A 710 -7.55 14.60 35.86
CA PHE A 710 -7.74 14.59 34.41
C PHE A 710 -8.30 13.25 33.93
N CYS A 711 -9.03 13.28 32.82
CA CYS A 711 -9.46 12.08 32.13
C CYS A 711 -9.58 12.32 30.62
N PHE A 712 -8.84 11.51 29.86
CA PHE A 712 -8.89 11.43 28.41
C PHE A 712 -9.62 10.15 28.01
N ALA A 713 -10.58 10.25 27.10
CA ALA A 713 -11.21 9.10 26.47
C ALA A 713 -10.92 9.08 24.97
N VAL A 714 -10.17 8.10 24.47
CA VAL A 714 -9.86 7.95 23.04
C VAL A 714 -10.60 6.74 22.50
N ARG A 715 -11.56 6.98 21.60
CA ARG A 715 -12.30 5.92 20.90
C ARG A 715 -11.55 5.53 19.64
N ASN A 716 -11.04 4.32 19.58
CA ASN A 716 -10.42 3.74 18.39
C ASN A 716 -11.41 2.80 17.71
N SER A 717 -11.55 2.88 16.39
CA SER A 717 -12.24 1.86 15.60
C SER A 717 -11.54 1.68 14.25
N LEU A 718 -11.95 0.66 13.48
CA LEU A 718 -11.48 0.48 12.11
C LEU A 718 -11.74 1.73 11.23
N VAL A 719 -12.86 2.42 11.48
CA VAL A 719 -13.30 3.60 10.72
C VAL A 719 -12.79 4.92 11.33
N ASN A 720 -12.58 4.97 12.64
CA ASN A 720 -12.12 6.17 13.35
C ASN A 720 -10.62 6.05 13.67
N VAL A 721 -9.81 6.37 12.67
CA VAL A 721 -8.36 6.22 12.70
C VAL A 721 -7.70 7.46 13.32
N HIS A 722 -6.95 7.26 14.40
CA HIS A 722 -6.20 8.33 15.09
C HIS A 722 -4.72 8.27 14.71
N PRO A 723 -4.08 9.38 14.31
CA PRO A 723 -2.65 9.44 14.01
C PRO A 723 -1.72 8.88 15.09
N ASN A 724 -2.13 8.94 16.36
CA ASN A 724 -1.34 8.47 17.50
C ASN A 724 -1.79 7.10 18.05
N ALA A 725 -2.60 6.34 17.31
CA ALA A 725 -3.14 5.06 17.76
C ALA A 725 -2.05 4.06 18.23
N ILE A 726 -0.88 4.06 17.60
CA ILE A 726 0.26 3.20 17.98
C ILE A 726 0.80 3.62 19.36
N LEU A 727 1.11 4.91 19.56
CA LEU A 727 1.62 5.44 20.82
C LEU A 727 0.62 5.21 21.96
N LEU A 728 -0.66 5.43 21.70
CA LEU A 728 -1.73 5.22 22.68
C LEU A 728 -1.98 3.74 23.00
N GLY A 729 -1.65 2.83 22.08
CA GLY A 729 -1.69 1.40 22.33
C GLY A 729 -0.56 0.90 23.25
N ASP A 730 0.56 1.63 23.32
CA ASP A 730 1.69 1.31 24.20
C ASP A 730 1.49 1.93 25.59
N LYS A 731 0.93 1.14 26.52
CA LYS A 731 0.69 1.51 27.91
C LYS A 731 1.95 2.07 28.59
N LYS A 732 3.13 1.50 28.35
CA LYS A 732 4.36 1.94 29.02
C LYS A 732 4.83 3.28 28.48
N ALA A 733 4.84 3.44 27.15
CA ALA A 733 5.25 4.69 26.52
C ALA A 733 4.34 5.87 26.91
N ILE A 734 3.02 5.67 26.88
CA ILE A 734 2.09 6.77 27.20
C ILE A 734 2.12 7.14 28.69
N LEU A 735 2.17 6.16 29.60
CA LEU A 735 2.28 6.44 31.04
C LEU A 735 3.59 7.14 31.39
N ARG A 736 4.68 6.84 30.66
CA ARG A 736 5.96 7.54 30.80
C ARG A 736 5.83 9.03 30.45
N ILE A 737 5.20 9.36 29.32
CA ILE A 737 4.97 10.76 28.91
C ILE A 737 4.21 11.54 29.99
N PHE A 738 3.18 10.94 30.58
CA PHE A 738 2.43 11.58 31.68
C PHE A 738 3.27 11.74 32.94
N LYS A 739 4.02 10.70 33.34
CA LYS A 739 4.88 10.72 34.52
C LYS A 739 5.99 11.78 34.41
N GLU A 740 6.62 11.92 33.25
CA GLU A 740 7.65 12.93 32.95
C GLU A 740 7.12 14.37 33.04
N ASN A 741 5.79 14.55 32.96
CA ASN A 741 5.11 15.84 33.08
C ASN A 741 4.36 16.01 34.42
N SER A 742 4.76 15.29 35.47
CA SER A 742 4.18 15.35 36.84
C SER A 742 2.69 14.97 36.92
N LEU A 743 2.22 14.13 36.01
CA LEU A 743 0.86 13.58 36.02
C LEU A 743 0.90 12.10 36.38
N ASP A 744 0.29 11.74 37.52
CA ASP A 744 0.16 10.36 37.96
C ASP A 744 -1.02 9.70 37.24
N ALA A 745 -0.74 9.06 36.10
CA ALA A 745 -1.74 8.52 35.20
C ALA A 745 -1.98 7.01 35.41
N LYS A 746 -3.25 6.61 35.29
CA LYS A 746 -3.73 5.24 35.15
C LYS A 746 -4.21 5.01 33.72
N TYR A 747 -4.08 3.78 33.24
CA TYR A 747 -4.41 3.37 31.87
C TYR A 747 -5.43 2.23 31.91
N LEU A 748 -6.58 2.42 31.26
CA LEU A 748 -7.65 1.43 31.16
C LEU A 748 -8.16 1.30 29.73
N ARG A 749 -8.14 0.08 29.19
CA ARG A 749 -8.62 -0.23 27.84
C ARG A 749 -9.89 -1.07 27.93
N LYS A 750 -10.99 -0.60 27.35
CA LYS A 750 -12.26 -1.35 27.26
C LYS A 750 -12.59 -1.65 25.80
N LYS A 751 -12.74 -2.94 25.46
CA LYS A 751 -13.27 -3.37 24.16
C LYS A 751 -14.80 -3.24 24.16
N LYS A 752 -15.37 -2.79 23.05
CA LYS A 752 -16.83 -2.72 22.85
C LYS A 752 -17.16 -2.99 21.37
N GLY A 753 -17.55 -4.23 21.05
CA GLY A 753 -17.77 -4.67 19.67
C GLY A 753 -16.50 -4.53 18.82
N LEU A 754 -16.63 -4.00 17.60
CA LEU A 754 -15.54 -3.71 16.66
C LEU A 754 -14.68 -2.47 17.04
N GLY A 755 -14.99 -1.81 18.16
CA GLY A 755 -14.29 -0.63 18.65
C GLY A 755 -13.66 -0.82 20.03
N GLU A 756 -12.77 0.09 20.40
CA GLU A 756 -12.18 0.16 21.73
C GLU A 756 -12.24 1.60 22.26
N VAL A 757 -12.41 1.72 23.57
CA VAL A 757 -12.26 3.00 24.26
C VAL A 757 -11.10 2.88 25.23
N LEU A 758 -10.11 3.74 25.00
CA LEU A 758 -8.97 3.91 25.88
C LEU A 758 -9.23 5.07 26.83
N PHE A 759 -9.05 4.83 28.12
CA PHE A 759 -9.09 5.85 29.15
C PHE A 759 -7.70 6.06 29.74
N ILE A 760 -7.25 7.31 29.78
CA ILE A 760 -6.04 7.74 30.49
C ILE A 760 -6.48 8.80 31.48
N TYR A 761 -6.36 8.52 32.76
CA TYR A 761 -6.92 9.36 33.81
C TYR A 761 -6.05 9.35 35.04
N GLY A 762 -6.13 10.37 35.87
CA GLY A 762 -5.24 10.47 37.02
C GLY A 762 -5.26 11.83 37.68
N VAL A 763 -4.20 12.10 38.42
CA VAL A 763 -4.07 13.29 39.26
C VAL A 763 -2.71 13.96 39.01
N LYS A 764 -2.66 15.29 39.06
CA LYS A 764 -1.40 16.04 39.05
C LYS A 764 -0.73 16.00 40.43
N ARG A 765 0.56 15.65 40.45
CA ARG A 765 1.37 15.61 41.69
C ARG A 765 1.57 16.99 42.30
#